data_AF-G4Z3F2-F1
#
_entry.id   AF-G4Z3F2-F1
#
_cell.length_a   1.000
_cell.length_b   1.000
_cell.length_c   1.000
_cell.angle_alpha   90.00
_cell.angle_beta   90.00
_cell.angle_gamma   90.00
#
_symmetry.space_group_name_H-M   'P 1'
#
loop_
_entity.id
_entity.type
_entity.pdbx_description
1 polymer ?
#
loop_
_entity_poly.entity_id
_entity_poly.type
_entity_poly.pdbx_seq_one_letter_code
_entity_poly.pdbx_strand_id
1 'polypeptide(L)'
;MGRLGVSTLLHLLLALPGARGVLPTGVLSLDLLPQTPHEPPAFAEQLCSPSAAAGWGVSLPARHDSRWKTLLQLPTDNRDGCASYQLPSDAATSVHGAVVVVDRGNCSFVAKAQKAQAAGAKGLIVRGTKRAVYEAVMTSVANLAVVAKPVFEYDCSRGEAFVDQLATPVWQTDAEECSGDHRCASRSCVLTGHTELQESGKKHQVCCMWDTFVLMGATNRSVTKELAIPVVYVTVANGQKLQKAMDKYPTSLVARTYRRELPLIDLSSLLLWAIGVVTALGATHYSARPLRRRSENSERQEEIWELDARHAIGFIALAGVFLTVFYYVKIGGAIPVLFAVSGAVTLTQVVMTPAVERLMPSSGIREVTVPLLGDTARLSEVLGLIPSVTIVVVWYLHRRTFWALQDIMGISLCFVFLRTVQLPNLKVATVLLTLAFCYDVFFVFLSPIFFGSSVMEDVATGGPAAYTKSGYPGVDYCERYPTYPACVDPEPMPMLLVLPRVLDWAGGVSMLGLGDIILPGMLLSFTLRFDYSQGSTNYFRLMAVGYAVGLALANLAVMITEMGQPALMYLVPTTLGTLIVASKRNGDFRALWVGAGVDDDDSSCMKRRSGDGPGYRAVRSEEPPTGIVIGDPIGRVNDNSRGDHVPLLSSSRS
;
A
#
# COMPACT_ATOMS: atom_id res chain seq x y z
N MET A 1 17.35 -16.85 32.07
CA MET A 1 16.65 -16.98 30.77
C MET A 1 15.54 -15.93 30.74
N GLY A 2 15.71 -14.66 30.41
CA GLY A 2 16.67 -13.98 29.55
C GLY A 2 15.82 -13.12 28.60
N ARG A 3 15.43 -11.91 29.06
CA ARG A 3 14.61 -10.90 28.35
C ARG A 3 15.31 -10.37 27.08
N LEU A 4 15.57 -11.26 26.14
CA LEU A 4 15.97 -10.93 24.77
C LEU A 4 14.76 -11.18 23.88
N GLY A 5 14.36 -10.16 23.12
CA GLY A 5 13.72 -10.44 21.83
C GLY A 5 12.26 -10.06 21.62
N VAL A 6 11.65 -9.12 22.34
CA VAL A 6 10.43 -8.44 21.80
C VAL A 6 10.84 -7.16 21.09
N SER A 7 11.73 -6.36 21.69
CA SER A 7 12.30 -5.16 21.05
C SER A 7 13.16 -5.50 19.82
N THR A 8 13.94 -6.58 19.89
CA THR A 8 14.77 -7.04 18.76
C THR A 8 13.93 -7.64 17.63
N LEU A 9 12.84 -8.34 17.95
CA LEU A 9 11.90 -8.88 16.95
C LEU A 9 11.07 -7.74 16.31
N LEU A 10 10.70 -6.72 17.09
CA LEU A 10 10.03 -5.52 16.60
C LEU A 10 10.97 -4.70 15.69
N HIS A 11 12.25 -4.55 16.06
CA HIS A 11 13.24 -3.93 15.17
C HIS A 11 13.53 -4.76 13.91
N LEU A 12 13.49 -6.09 13.98
CA LEU A 12 13.64 -6.96 12.81
C LEU A 12 12.43 -6.86 11.87
N LEU A 13 11.21 -6.72 12.42
CA LEU A 13 9.97 -6.50 11.65
C LEU A 13 9.89 -5.09 11.04
N LEU A 14 10.47 -4.09 11.71
CA LEU A 14 10.54 -2.69 11.25
C LEU A 14 11.60 -2.45 10.16
N ALA A 15 12.53 -3.38 9.96
CA ALA A 15 13.67 -3.22 9.05
C ALA A 15 13.80 -4.42 8.12
N LEU A 16 12.72 -4.83 7.45
CA LEU A 16 12.83 -5.76 6.32
C LEU A 16 13.32 -4.99 5.09
N PRO A 17 14.61 -5.08 4.70
CA PRO A 17 15.03 -4.58 3.41
C PRO A 17 14.32 -5.39 2.32
N GLY A 18 13.54 -4.72 1.48
CA GLY A 18 13.02 -5.34 0.27
C GLY A 18 14.19 -5.78 -0.60
N ALA A 19 14.36 -7.09 -0.78
CA ALA A 19 15.26 -7.63 -1.79
C ALA A 19 14.68 -7.27 -3.17
N ARG A 20 15.22 -6.22 -3.79
CA ARG A 20 14.78 -5.73 -5.09
C ARG A 20 15.62 -6.42 -6.16
N GLY A 21 15.07 -7.53 -6.65
CA GLY A 21 15.58 -8.31 -7.77
C GLY A 21 14.63 -8.24 -8.98
N VAL A 22 15.07 -8.43 -10.23
CA VAL A 22 14.25 -8.84 -11.36
C VAL A 22 13.93 -10.26 -11.02
N LEU A 23 12.82 -10.38 -10.31
CA LEU A 23 12.42 -11.62 -9.73
C LEU A 23 12.03 -12.53 -10.88
N PRO A 24 12.75 -13.66 -11.05
CA PRO A 24 12.48 -14.57 -12.14
C PRO A 24 11.07 -15.12 -11.98
N THR A 25 10.23 -14.79 -12.96
CA THR A 25 8.80 -15.13 -12.96
C THR A 25 8.52 -16.50 -13.57
N GLY A 26 9.54 -17.15 -14.14
CA GLY A 26 9.49 -18.49 -14.70
C GLY A 26 10.46 -19.46 -14.06
N VAL A 27 10.15 -20.74 -14.16
CA VAL A 27 11.01 -21.85 -13.75
C VAL A 27 11.29 -22.73 -14.96
N LEU A 28 12.57 -23.07 -15.16
CA LEU A 28 13.07 -24.07 -16.11
C LEU A 28 13.44 -25.34 -15.32
N SER A 29 12.76 -26.44 -15.60
CA SER A 29 13.00 -27.74 -14.98
C SER A 29 13.57 -28.69 -16.03
N LEU A 30 14.64 -29.40 -15.69
CA LEU A 30 15.34 -30.35 -16.57
C LEU A 30 15.19 -31.78 -16.01
N ASP A 31 15.08 -32.76 -16.91
CA ASP A 31 14.89 -34.18 -16.58
C ASP A 31 15.48 -35.07 -17.70
N LEU A 32 15.60 -36.39 -17.50
CA LEU A 32 16.15 -37.39 -18.41
C LEU A 32 15.10 -38.45 -18.80
N LEU A 33 15.08 -38.84 -20.08
CA LEU A 33 14.29 -39.96 -20.61
C LEU A 33 15.15 -41.23 -20.81
N PRO A 34 14.62 -42.46 -20.58
CA PRO A 34 13.35 -42.82 -19.94
C PRO A 34 13.48 -43.04 -18.42
N GLN A 35 12.42 -42.74 -17.66
CA GLN A 35 12.42 -42.86 -16.20
C GLN A 35 12.42 -44.32 -15.73
N THR A 36 13.44 -44.74 -14.97
CA THR A 36 13.35 -45.90 -14.09
C THR A 36 12.72 -45.46 -12.76
N PRO A 37 11.74 -46.20 -12.19
CA PRO A 37 10.95 -45.77 -11.03
C PRO A 37 11.73 -45.62 -9.70
N HIS A 38 13.04 -45.89 -9.68
CA HIS A 38 13.85 -45.96 -8.46
C HIS A 38 15.02 -44.97 -8.37
N GLU A 39 15.19 -44.02 -9.30
CA GLU A 39 16.30 -43.05 -9.22
C GLU A 39 15.85 -41.63 -9.63
N PRO A 40 16.15 -40.58 -8.82
CA PRO A 40 15.70 -39.23 -9.13
C PRO A 40 16.59 -38.59 -10.20
N PRO A 41 16.05 -38.06 -11.30
CA PRO A 41 16.81 -37.23 -12.22
C PRO A 41 16.97 -35.81 -11.63
N ALA A 42 18.06 -35.63 -10.89
CA ALA A 42 18.45 -34.34 -10.30
C ALA A 42 19.25 -33.50 -11.31
N PHE A 43 18.57 -32.79 -12.21
CA PHE A 43 19.11 -31.55 -12.77
C PHE A 43 18.14 -30.40 -12.46
N ALA A 44 18.15 -30.01 -11.18
CA ALA A 44 17.81 -28.71 -10.62
C ALA A 44 16.76 -27.84 -11.36
N GLU A 45 15.65 -27.53 -10.70
CA GLU A 45 14.83 -26.38 -11.07
C GLU A 45 15.68 -25.11 -11.04
N GLN A 46 15.71 -24.40 -12.16
CA GLN A 46 16.43 -23.15 -12.32
C GLN A 46 15.45 -22.03 -12.61
N LEU A 47 15.72 -20.88 -12.02
CA LEU A 47 14.94 -19.69 -12.27
C LEU A 47 15.26 -19.12 -13.66
N CYS A 48 14.24 -18.60 -14.34
CA CYS A 48 14.36 -18.00 -15.68
C CYS A 48 13.45 -16.78 -15.84
N SER A 49 13.81 -15.88 -16.75
CA SER A 49 13.02 -14.68 -17.07
C SER A 49 12.26 -14.90 -18.38
N PRO A 50 10.91 -14.95 -18.39
CA PRO A 50 10.14 -15.09 -19.61
C PRO A 50 10.00 -13.77 -20.37
N SER A 51 9.91 -13.84 -21.69
CA SER A 51 9.62 -12.71 -22.60
C SER A 51 8.31 -12.01 -22.26
N ALA A 52 7.31 -12.75 -21.77
CA ALA A 52 6.04 -12.19 -21.33
C ALA A 52 6.22 -11.14 -20.21
N ALA A 53 7.25 -11.25 -19.36
CA ALA A 53 7.56 -10.24 -18.35
C ALA A 53 8.00 -8.89 -18.97
N ALA A 54 8.50 -8.92 -20.20
CA ALA A 54 8.85 -7.73 -21.00
C ALA A 54 7.69 -7.23 -21.88
N GLY A 55 6.49 -7.80 -21.73
CA GLY A 55 5.28 -7.37 -22.44
C GLY A 55 5.12 -7.94 -23.86
N TRP A 56 5.80 -9.04 -24.20
CA TRP A 56 5.63 -9.70 -25.49
C TRP A 56 5.80 -11.22 -25.44
N GLY A 57 5.33 -11.90 -26.49
CA GLY A 57 5.34 -13.37 -26.55
C GLY A 57 4.24 -13.99 -25.69
N VAL A 58 4.25 -15.31 -25.60
CA VAL A 58 3.23 -16.07 -24.87
C VAL A 58 3.62 -16.24 -23.41
N SER A 59 2.66 -16.08 -22.51
CA SER A 59 2.83 -16.36 -21.08
C SER A 59 3.19 -17.83 -20.86
N LEU A 60 4.09 -18.08 -19.90
CA LEU A 60 4.39 -19.45 -19.50
C LEU A 60 3.14 -20.14 -18.93
N PRO A 61 2.92 -21.44 -19.22
CA PRO A 61 1.81 -22.20 -18.69
C PRO A 61 1.95 -22.41 -17.18
N ALA A 62 0.85 -22.77 -16.52
CA ALA A 62 0.88 -23.26 -15.15
C ALA A 62 1.68 -24.58 -15.06
N ARG A 63 2.16 -24.93 -13.86
CA ARG A 63 3.01 -26.11 -13.66
C ARG A 63 2.34 -27.41 -14.14
N HIS A 64 1.04 -27.56 -13.89
CA HIS A 64 0.24 -28.73 -14.28
C HIS A 64 -0.03 -28.82 -15.79
N ASP A 65 -0.08 -27.68 -16.48
CA ASP A 65 -0.27 -27.61 -17.94
C ASP A 65 1.05 -27.73 -18.73
N SER A 66 2.19 -27.57 -18.04
CA SER A 66 3.51 -27.62 -18.66
C SER A 66 3.90 -29.05 -19.06
N ARG A 67 4.27 -29.23 -20.33
CA ARG A 67 4.74 -30.51 -20.87
C ARG A 67 6.26 -30.53 -21.03
N TRP A 68 6.84 -31.71 -20.86
CA TRP A 68 8.24 -31.98 -21.19
C TRP A 68 8.46 -31.89 -22.70
N LYS A 69 9.59 -31.28 -23.09
CA LYS A 69 10.00 -31.05 -24.48
C LYS A 69 11.47 -31.42 -24.64
N THR A 70 11.87 -31.89 -25.81
CA THR A 70 13.27 -32.22 -26.11
C THR A 70 14.09 -30.94 -26.31
N LEU A 71 15.29 -30.86 -25.75
CA LEU A 71 16.20 -29.74 -25.96
C LEU A 71 17.05 -29.94 -27.22
N LEU A 72 17.18 -28.89 -28.04
CA LEU A 72 18.04 -28.89 -29.22
C LEU A 72 19.00 -27.70 -29.16
N GLN A 73 20.30 -27.95 -29.23
CA GLN A 73 21.32 -26.92 -29.42
C GLN A 73 21.60 -26.72 -30.91
N LEU A 74 21.68 -25.47 -31.35
CA LEU A 74 22.16 -25.16 -32.70
C LEU A 74 23.66 -25.43 -32.87
N PRO A 75 24.11 -25.78 -34.09
CA PRO A 75 25.53 -25.97 -34.38
C PRO A 75 26.34 -24.69 -34.16
N THR A 76 27.66 -24.82 -34.04
CA THR A 76 28.55 -23.74 -33.58
C THR A 76 28.60 -22.52 -34.50
N ASP A 77 28.32 -22.70 -35.78
CA ASP A 77 28.23 -21.68 -36.82
C ASP A 77 26.99 -20.78 -36.68
N ASN A 78 25.89 -21.29 -36.10
CA ASN A 78 24.65 -20.54 -35.86
C ASN A 78 24.17 -20.67 -34.42
N ARG A 79 25.11 -20.69 -33.46
CA ARG A 79 24.80 -20.92 -32.04
C ARG A 79 24.00 -19.78 -31.41
N ASP A 80 24.06 -18.58 -32.00
CA ASP A 80 23.25 -17.43 -31.65
C ASP A 80 21.83 -17.48 -32.27
N GLY A 81 21.57 -18.36 -33.23
CA GLY A 81 20.25 -18.53 -33.85
C GLY A 81 19.78 -17.31 -34.64
N CYS A 82 20.72 -16.50 -35.15
CA CYS A 82 20.41 -15.31 -35.93
C CYS A 82 20.18 -15.62 -37.42
N ALA A 83 20.83 -16.67 -37.95
CA ALA A 83 20.56 -17.18 -39.29
C ALA A 83 19.35 -18.13 -39.28
N SER A 84 18.66 -18.26 -40.42
CA SER A 84 17.56 -19.22 -40.57
C SER A 84 18.08 -20.67 -40.46
N TYR A 85 17.32 -21.55 -39.80
CA TYR A 85 17.65 -22.96 -39.62
C TYR A 85 16.38 -23.82 -39.68
N GLN A 86 16.55 -25.13 -39.86
CA GLN A 86 15.47 -26.12 -39.79
C GLN A 86 15.76 -27.11 -38.66
N LEU A 87 14.69 -27.59 -38.01
CA LEU A 87 14.81 -28.63 -36.99
C LEU A 87 15.04 -30.00 -37.66
N PRO A 88 15.81 -30.91 -37.05
CA PRO A 88 15.89 -32.30 -37.49
C PRO A 88 14.50 -32.93 -37.56
N SER A 89 14.24 -33.77 -38.57
CA SER A 89 12.94 -34.42 -38.82
C SER A 89 12.38 -35.13 -37.58
N ASP A 90 13.26 -35.78 -36.81
CA ASP A 90 12.92 -36.51 -35.58
C ASP A 90 12.52 -35.57 -34.43
N ALA A 91 13.09 -34.37 -34.39
CA ALA A 91 12.74 -33.34 -33.42
C ALA A 91 11.47 -32.57 -33.80
N ALA A 92 11.22 -32.39 -35.11
CA ALA A 92 10.01 -31.78 -35.65
C ALA A 92 8.77 -32.68 -35.52
N THR A 93 8.95 -34.00 -35.54
CA THR A 93 7.89 -35.01 -35.38
C THR A 93 7.79 -35.58 -33.96
N SER A 94 8.67 -35.15 -33.05
CA SER A 94 8.63 -35.55 -31.63
C SER A 94 7.25 -35.30 -31.03
N VAL A 95 6.67 -36.35 -30.42
CA VAL A 95 5.39 -36.32 -29.70
C VAL A 95 5.36 -35.23 -28.61
N HIS A 96 6.54 -34.90 -28.07
CA HIS A 96 6.73 -33.92 -27.01
C HIS A 96 7.05 -32.50 -27.53
N GLY A 97 7.43 -32.36 -28.81
CA GLY A 97 7.91 -31.12 -29.40
C GLY A 97 9.32 -30.73 -28.94
N ALA A 98 9.97 -29.85 -29.71
CA ALA A 98 11.34 -29.41 -29.46
C ALA A 98 11.42 -27.97 -28.95
N VAL A 99 12.36 -27.71 -28.03
CA VAL A 99 12.76 -26.38 -27.56
C VAL A 99 14.18 -26.13 -28.01
N VAL A 100 14.40 -24.99 -28.68
CA VAL A 100 15.72 -24.62 -29.18
C VAL A 100 16.46 -23.82 -28.11
N VAL A 101 17.74 -24.12 -27.92
CA VAL A 101 18.65 -23.38 -27.05
C VAL A 101 19.61 -22.56 -27.92
N VAL A 102 19.65 -21.25 -27.68
CA VAL A 102 20.50 -20.31 -28.42
C VAL A 102 21.29 -19.43 -27.46
N ASP A 103 22.46 -18.99 -27.89
CA ASP A 103 23.25 -18.02 -27.15
C ASP A 103 22.73 -16.58 -27.40
N ARG A 104 22.80 -15.73 -26.36
CA ARG A 104 22.70 -14.28 -26.52
C ARG A 104 23.82 -13.83 -27.47
N GLY A 105 23.53 -12.89 -28.38
CA GLY A 105 24.48 -12.50 -29.42
C GLY A 105 23.97 -11.39 -30.32
N ASN A 106 24.45 -11.37 -31.57
CA ASN A 106 24.41 -10.23 -32.50
C ASN A 106 23.02 -9.77 -33.00
N CYS A 107 21.95 -10.50 -32.72
CA CYS A 107 20.59 -10.14 -33.12
C CYS A 107 19.64 -10.04 -31.92
N SER A 108 18.52 -9.34 -32.12
CA SER A 108 17.52 -9.10 -31.07
C SER A 108 16.84 -10.40 -30.59
N PHE A 109 16.34 -10.39 -29.35
CA PHE A 109 15.58 -11.52 -28.79
C PHE A 109 14.35 -11.88 -29.65
N VAL A 110 13.69 -10.87 -30.21
CA VAL A 110 12.52 -11.03 -31.10
C VAL A 110 12.93 -11.75 -32.39
N ALA A 111 14.06 -11.38 -33.00
CA ALA A 111 14.54 -12.03 -34.22
C ALA A 111 14.83 -13.53 -33.99
N LYS A 112 15.50 -13.87 -32.87
CA LYS A 112 15.75 -15.26 -32.48
C LYS A 112 14.45 -16.05 -32.30
N ALA A 113 13.46 -15.43 -31.66
CA ALA A 113 12.13 -16.02 -31.46
C ALA A 113 11.41 -16.31 -32.79
N GLN A 114 11.46 -15.38 -33.75
CA GLN A 114 10.87 -15.58 -35.07
C GLN A 114 11.52 -16.73 -35.82
N LYS A 115 12.86 -16.83 -35.79
CA LYS A 115 13.58 -17.93 -36.45
C LYS A 115 13.26 -19.28 -35.82
N ALA A 116 13.20 -19.34 -34.49
CA ALA A 116 12.81 -20.56 -33.78
C ALA A 116 11.37 -20.98 -34.11
N GLN A 117 10.44 -20.03 -34.15
CA GLN A 117 9.05 -20.31 -34.53
C GLN A 117 8.93 -20.77 -35.98
N ALA A 118 9.63 -20.12 -36.91
CA ALA A 118 9.67 -20.51 -38.32
C ALA A 118 10.28 -21.90 -38.53
N ALA A 119 11.22 -22.31 -37.68
CA ALA A 119 11.80 -23.66 -37.69
C ALA A 119 10.86 -24.73 -37.11
N GLY A 120 9.71 -24.35 -36.53
CA GLY A 120 8.73 -25.27 -35.94
C GLY A 120 8.94 -25.55 -34.44
N ALA A 121 9.79 -24.78 -33.75
CA ALA A 121 10.04 -24.98 -32.33
C ALA A 121 8.79 -24.68 -31.48
N LYS A 122 8.62 -25.38 -30.35
CA LYS A 122 7.56 -25.16 -29.36
C LYS A 122 7.99 -24.28 -28.18
N GLY A 123 9.17 -23.69 -28.27
CA GLY A 123 9.75 -22.78 -27.29
C GLY A 123 11.21 -22.44 -27.62
N LEU A 124 11.70 -21.37 -27.00
CA LEU A 124 13.07 -20.90 -27.16
C LEU A 124 13.70 -20.59 -25.79
N ILE A 125 14.90 -21.10 -25.55
CA ILE A 125 15.72 -20.77 -24.39
C ILE A 125 16.91 -19.94 -24.88
N VAL A 126 16.99 -18.69 -24.43
CA VAL A 126 18.13 -17.82 -24.68
C VAL A 126 19.05 -17.88 -23.47
N ARG A 127 20.28 -18.32 -23.70
CA ARG A 127 21.30 -18.41 -22.66
C ARG A 127 22.24 -17.21 -22.68
N GLY A 128 22.52 -16.65 -21.49
CA GLY A 128 23.63 -15.74 -21.30
C GLY A 128 24.99 -16.44 -21.41
N THR A 129 25.95 -15.85 -22.12
CA THR A 129 27.33 -16.36 -22.19
C THR A 129 28.32 -15.23 -21.91
N LYS A 130 29.51 -15.57 -21.39
CA LYS A 130 30.59 -14.58 -21.14
C LYS A 130 30.98 -13.84 -22.43
N ARG A 131 30.96 -14.55 -23.58
CA ARG A 131 31.14 -13.96 -24.91
C ARG A 131 30.13 -12.86 -25.20
N ALA A 132 28.83 -13.14 -25.01
CA ALA A 132 27.77 -12.17 -25.28
C ALA A 132 27.87 -10.93 -24.37
N VAL A 133 28.29 -11.12 -23.11
CA VAL A 133 28.53 -10.01 -22.18
C VAL A 133 29.71 -9.17 -22.67
N TYR A 134 30.83 -9.79 -23.04
CA TYR A 134 32.00 -9.09 -23.57
C TYR A 134 31.68 -8.31 -24.85
N GLU A 135 30.98 -8.90 -25.82
CA GLU A 135 30.57 -8.23 -27.06
C GLU A 135 29.66 -7.01 -26.76
N ALA A 136 28.75 -7.13 -25.80
CA ALA A 136 27.92 -6.01 -25.34
C ALA A 136 28.76 -4.89 -24.70
N VAL A 137 29.74 -5.23 -23.87
CA VAL A 137 30.66 -4.26 -23.26
C VAL A 137 31.44 -3.52 -24.35
N MET A 138 32.07 -4.22 -25.29
CA MET A 138 32.86 -3.59 -26.37
C MET A 138 32.02 -2.68 -27.25
N THR A 139 30.76 -3.05 -27.52
CA THR A 139 29.81 -2.22 -28.28
C THR A 139 29.45 -0.93 -27.51
N SER A 140 29.31 -1.02 -26.19
CA SER A 140 29.07 0.17 -25.35
C SER A 140 30.29 1.11 -25.31
N VAL A 141 31.50 0.54 -25.31
CA VAL A 141 32.77 1.28 -25.26
C VAL A 141 33.09 2.00 -26.58
N ALA A 142 32.64 1.46 -27.72
CA ALA A 142 32.78 2.16 -28.99
C ALA A 142 31.92 3.44 -29.09
N ASN A 143 30.87 3.56 -28.27
CA ASN A 143 29.92 4.68 -28.27
C ASN A 143 30.21 5.74 -27.19
N LEU A 144 31.38 5.68 -26.53
CA LEU A 144 31.71 6.37 -25.26
C LEU A 144 31.84 7.90 -25.31
N ALA A 145 31.33 8.60 -26.31
CA ALA A 145 31.30 10.06 -26.28
C ALA A 145 30.20 10.62 -25.36
N VAL A 146 29.29 9.80 -24.82
CA VAL A 146 28.16 10.30 -24.05
C VAL A 146 27.81 9.40 -22.85
N VAL A 147 27.71 10.04 -21.68
CA VAL A 147 26.92 9.70 -20.49
C VAL A 147 27.63 9.02 -19.32
N ALA A 148 27.59 9.71 -18.18
CA ALA A 148 27.82 9.25 -16.81
C ALA A 148 26.77 8.19 -16.35
N LYS A 149 26.66 7.07 -17.06
CA LYS A 149 25.77 5.94 -16.73
C LYS A 149 26.64 4.70 -16.44
N PRO A 150 26.56 4.08 -15.24
CA PRO A 150 27.31 2.85 -14.98
C PRO A 150 26.89 1.74 -15.96
N VAL A 151 27.88 0.98 -16.41
CA VAL A 151 27.68 -0.09 -17.40
C VAL A 151 26.80 -1.19 -16.79
N PHE A 152 25.91 -1.76 -17.60
CA PHE A 152 24.95 -2.76 -17.12
C PHE A 152 25.60 -4.14 -16.95
N GLU A 153 26.61 -4.45 -17.75
CA GLU A 153 27.21 -5.77 -17.88
C GLU A 153 28.19 -6.15 -16.74
N TYR A 154 28.84 -5.17 -16.10
CA TYR A 154 29.83 -5.39 -15.03
C TYR A 154 29.75 -4.31 -13.93
N ASP A 155 30.37 -4.56 -12.77
CA ASP A 155 30.54 -3.58 -11.68
C ASP A 155 31.89 -3.76 -11.00
N CYS A 156 32.77 -2.78 -11.18
CA CYS A 156 34.12 -2.79 -10.62
C CYS A 156 34.14 -2.60 -9.10
N SER A 157 33.10 -1.99 -8.50
CA SER A 157 33.03 -1.80 -7.04
C SER A 157 32.93 -3.12 -6.26
N ARG A 158 32.53 -4.18 -6.94
CA ARG A 158 32.38 -5.54 -6.40
C ARG A 158 33.55 -6.47 -6.71
N GLY A 159 34.55 -5.99 -7.43
CA GLY A 159 35.71 -6.76 -7.83
C GLY A 159 36.34 -6.16 -9.08
N GLU A 160 37.61 -5.82 -8.97
CA GLU A 160 38.42 -5.21 -10.03
C GLU A 160 39.82 -5.81 -9.97
N ALA A 161 40.40 -6.06 -11.15
CA ALA A 161 41.80 -6.45 -11.28
C ALA A 161 42.36 -5.96 -12.61
N PHE A 162 43.69 -6.01 -12.75
CA PHE A 162 44.40 -5.59 -13.95
C PHE A 162 45.26 -6.74 -14.46
N VAL A 163 45.10 -7.09 -15.74
CA VAL A 163 45.77 -8.25 -16.35
C VAL A 163 46.75 -7.79 -17.42
N ASP A 164 47.96 -8.36 -17.41
CA ASP A 164 49.02 -8.08 -18.38
C ASP A 164 48.87 -8.91 -19.68
N GLN A 165 48.33 -10.13 -19.59
CA GLN A 165 48.17 -11.06 -20.71
C GLN A 165 46.70 -11.41 -20.96
N LEU A 166 46.22 -11.17 -22.19
CA LEU A 166 44.86 -11.52 -22.61
C LEU A 166 44.77 -13.02 -22.96
N ALA A 167 43.68 -13.67 -22.54
CA ALA A 167 43.42 -15.06 -22.90
C ALA A 167 43.06 -15.19 -24.39
N THR A 168 43.19 -16.39 -24.96
CA THR A 168 42.72 -16.71 -26.31
C THR A 168 41.62 -17.77 -26.25
N PRO A 169 40.37 -17.45 -26.62
CA PRO A 169 39.85 -16.17 -27.11
C PRO A 169 39.71 -15.09 -26.01
N VAL A 170 39.77 -13.82 -26.42
CA VAL A 170 39.89 -12.64 -25.54
C VAL A 170 38.81 -12.54 -24.47
N TRP A 171 37.57 -12.93 -24.78
CA TRP A 171 36.45 -12.91 -23.82
C TRP A 171 36.58 -13.94 -22.69
N GLN A 172 37.54 -14.86 -22.73
CA GLN A 172 37.83 -15.78 -21.62
C GLN A 172 38.73 -15.17 -20.56
N THR A 173 39.34 -14.01 -20.82
CA THR A 173 40.24 -13.33 -19.87
C THR A 173 39.53 -13.14 -18.52
N ASP A 174 40.19 -13.57 -17.46
CA ASP A 174 39.72 -13.50 -16.08
C ASP A 174 40.92 -13.28 -15.16
N ALA A 175 40.69 -12.87 -13.93
CA ALA A 175 41.73 -12.68 -12.93
C ALA A 175 41.29 -13.32 -11.61
N GLU A 176 42.19 -14.08 -10.97
CA GLU A 176 41.89 -14.70 -9.67
C GLU A 176 41.61 -13.65 -8.58
N GLU A 177 42.27 -12.50 -8.66
CA GLU A 177 42.07 -11.36 -7.76
C GLU A 177 40.63 -10.83 -7.82
N CYS A 178 40.02 -10.81 -9.01
CA CYS A 178 38.66 -10.31 -9.23
C CYS A 178 37.61 -11.42 -9.02
N SER A 179 37.83 -12.61 -9.59
CA SER A 179 36.90 -13.75 -9.49
C SER A 179 36.89 -14.40 -8.10
N GLY A 180 37.99 -14.28 -7.35
CA GLY A 180 38.14 -14.74 -5.98
C GLY A 180 37.60 -13.76 -4.92
N ASP A 181 37.32 -12.50 -5.28
CA ASP A 181 36.72 -11.53 -4.35
C ASP A 181 35.32 -12.00 -3.93
N HIS A 182 35.08 -12.08 -2.62
CA HIS A 182 33.79 -12.47 -2.05
C HIS A 182 32.64 -11.52 -2.43
N ARG A 183 32.97 -10.27 -2.80
CA ARG A 183 32.00 -9.29 -3.30
C ARG A 183 31.53 -9.60 -4.73
N CYS A 184 32.31 -10.38 -5.50
CA CYS A 184 31.96 -10.77 -6.85
C CYS A 184 31.06 -12.01 -6.86
N ALA A 185 29.75 -11.79 -6.83
CA ALA A 185 28.75 -12.86 -6.73
C ALA A 185 28.80 -13.88 -7.89
N SER A 186 29.20 -13.45 -9.10
CA SER A 186 29.31 -14.32 -10.28
C SER A 186 30.57 -15.17 -10.31
N ARG A 187 31.59 -14.82 -9.50
CA ARG A 187 32.94 -15.41 -9.51
C ARG A 187 33.59 -15.48 -10.89
N SER A 188 33.27 -14.53 -11.76
CA SER A 188 33.91 -14.41 -13.07
C SER A 188 33.94 -12.96 -13.50
N CYS A 189 35.03 -12.55 -14.14
CA CYS A 189 35.27 -11.16 -14.52
C CYS A 189 35.35 -10.98 -16.03
N VAL A 190 34.98 -9.79 -16.50
CA VAL A 190 34.96 -9.43 -17.92
C VAL A 190 35.84 -8.21 -18.18
N LEU A 191 36.48 -8.17 -19.35
CA LEU A 191 37.28 -7.04 -19.80
C LEU A 191 36.40 -5.82 -20.05
N THR A 192 36.80 -4.68 -19.49
CA THR A 192 36.05 -3.41 -19.62
C THR A 192 36.45 -2.60 -20.84
N GLY A 193 37.64 -2.86 -21.41
CA GLY A 193 38.22 -2.06 -22.51
C GLY A 193 39.02 -0.86 -22.03
N HIS A 194 39.01 -0.54 -20.73
CA HIS A 194 39.94 0.43 -20.16
C HIS A 194 41.34 -0.19 -20.01
N THR A 195 42.35 0.63 -20.32
CA THR A 195 43.74 0.26 -20.18
C THR A 195 44.51 1.31 -19.41
N GLU A 196 45.33 0.88 -18.46
CA GLU A 196 46.24 1.76 -17.73
C GLU A 196 47.67 1.55 -18.23
N LEU A 197 48.39 2.65 -18.46
CA LEU A 197 49.80 2.63 -18.86
C LEU A 197 50.67 2.71 -17.60
N GLN A 198 51.38 1.62 -17.28
CA GLN A 198 52.39 1.58 -16.23
C GLN A 198 53.78 1.39 -16.84
N GLU A 199 54.84 1.68 -16.07
CA GLU A 199 56.24 1.54 -16.50
C GLU A 199 56.59 0.11 -16.99
N SER A 200 55.84 -0.90 -16.57
CA SER A 200 56.02 -2.31 -16.94
C SER A 200 55.20 -2.78 -18.16
N GLY A 201 54.38 -1.91 -18.79
CA GLY A 201 53.54 -2.25 -19.94
C GLY A 201 52.09 -1.74 -19.85
N LYS A 202 51.27 -2.12 -20.84
CA LYS A 202 49.83 -1.83 -20.86
C LYS A 202 49.08 -2.88 -20.04
N LYS A 203 48.37 -2.45 -19.00
CA LYS A 203 47.48 -3.32 -18.23
C LYS A 203 46.04 -3.18 -18.68
N HIS A 204 45.33 -4.30 -18.79
CA HIS A 204 43.92 -4.34 -19.16
C HIS A 204 43.05 -4.51 -17.93
N GLN A 205 42.06 -3.64 -17.74
CA GLN A 205 41.15 -3.72 -16.60
C GLN A 205 40.10 -4.82 -16.82
N VAL A 206 39.90 -5.64 -15.80
CA VAL A 206 38.78 -6.58 -15.69
C VAL A 206 37.95 -6.25 -14.47
N CYS A 207 36.63 -6.36 -14.60
CA CYS A 207 35.71 -6.12 -13.50
C CYS A 207 34.72 -7.27 -13.33
N CYS A 208 34.17 -7.40 -12.13
CA CYS A 208 33.21 -8.44 -11.80
C CYS A 208 32.01 -8.40 -12.76
N MET A 209 31.80 -9.49 -13.48
CA MET A 209 30.64 -9.65 -14.37
C MET A 209 29.39 -9.85 -13.53
N TRP A 210 28.26 -9.40 -14.04
CA TRP A 210 27.00 -9.71 -13.41
C TRP A 210 26.34 -10.96 -13.96
N ASP A 211 25.95 -11.86 -13.05
CA ASP A 211 25.16 -13.04 -13.36
C ASP A 211 23.69 -12.83 -12.95
N THR A 212 22.96 -12.03 -13.73
CA THR A 212 21.56 -11.67 -13.42
C THR A 212 20.61 -11.95 -14.57
N PHE A 213 19.32 -11.96 -14.27
CA PHE A 213 18.27 -12.00 -15.28
C PHE A 213 18.27 -10.69 -16.08
N VAL A 214 17.91 -10.80 -17.35
CA VAL A 214 17.77 -9.65 -18.26
C VAL A 214 16.31 -9.55 -18.68
N LEU A 215 15.78 -8.33 -18.69
CA LEU A 215 14.47 -8.10 -19.29
C LEU A 215 14.65 -8.09 -20.81
N MET A 216 14.02 -9.03 -21.50
CA MET A 216 14.15 -9.13 -22.96
C MET A 216 13.31 -8.04 -23.64
N GLY A 217 13.77 -6.79 -23.68
CA GLY A 217 13.03 -5.70 -24.33
C GLY A 217 12.76 -5.97 -25.83
N ALA A 218 11.62 -5.50 -26.33
CA ALA A 218 11.27 -5.53 -27.74
C ALA A 218 11.07 -4.12 -28.29
N THR A 219 11.83 -3.76 -29.32
CA THR A 219 11.76 -2.44 -29.99
C THR A 219 10.58 -2.33 -30.95
N ASN A 220 10.14 -3.43 -31.55
CA ASN A 220 9.05 -3.44 -32.53
C ASN A 220 7.85 -4.28 -32.05
N ARG A 221 6.81 -3.61 -31.54
CA ARG A 221 5.60 -4.24 -30.97
C ARG A 221 4.68 -4.91 -32.00
N SER A 222 4.80 -4.59 -33.29
CA SER A 222 3.99 -5.22 -34.34
C SER A 222 4.39 -6.68 -34.54
N VAL A 223 5.69 -6.90 -34.71
CA VAL A 223 6.32 -8.21 -34.90
C VAL A 223 6.12 -9.13 -33.69
N THR A 224 6.06 -8.58 -32.49
CA THR A 224 5.87 -9.38 -31.27
C THR A 224 4.49 -10.03 -31.15
N LYS A 225 3.46 -9.51 -31.85
CA LYS A 225 2.10 -10.07 -31.79
C LYS A 225 1.98 -11.39 -32.56
N GLU A 226 2.88 -11.63 -33.52
CA GLU A 226 2.88 -12.85 -34.35
C GLU A 226 3.59 -14.03 -33.67
N LEU A 227 4.22 -13.81 -32.51
CA LEU A 227 4.96 -14.82 -31.77
C LEU A 227 4.05 -15.63 -30.85
N ALA A 228 3.92 -16.92 -31.15
CA ALA A 228 3.10 -17.90 -30.43
C ALA A 228 3.93 -18.87 -29.56
N ILE A 229 5.26 -18.74 -29.54
CA ILE A 229 6.14 -19.60 -28.74
C ILE A 229 6.58 -18.91 -27.43
N PRO A 230 6.70 -19.65 -26.31
CA PRO A 230 7.27 -19.11 -25.09
C PRO A 230 8.80 -18.97 -25.24
N VAL A 231 9.32 -17.79 -24.90
CA VAL A 231 10.76 -17.50 -24.87
C VAL A 231 11.20 -17.22 -23.44
N VAL A 232 12.27 -17.88 -22.98
CA VAL A 232 12.85 -17.67 -21.64
C VAL A 232 14.34 -17.36 -21.72
N TYR A 233 14.81 -16.52 -20.79
CA TYR A 233 16.21 -16.19 -20.61
C TYR A 233 16.78 -16.84 -19.36
N VAL A 234 17.98 -17.41 -19.49
CA VAL A 234 18.75 -18.03 -18.41
C VAL A 234 20.07 -17.27 -18.22
N THR A 235 20.48 -17.07 -16.96
CA THR A 235 21.71 -16.35 -16.60
C THR A 235 22.97 -17.07 -17.11
N VAL A 236 24.14 -16.43 -17.00
CA VAL A 236 25.42 -16.99 -17.47
C VAL A 236 25.80 -18.25 -16.69
N ALA A 237 25.72 -18.22 -15.36
CA ALA A 237 26.10 -19.39 -14.54
C ALA A 237 25.12 -20.56 -14.74
N ASN A 238 23.82 -20.29 -14.78
CA ASN A 238 22.81 -21.31 -15.07
C ASN A 238 22.93 -21.82 -16.51
N GLY A 239 23.29 -20.94 -17.43
CA GLY A 239 23.60 -21.26 -18.81
C GLY A 239 24.75 -22.24 -18.97
N GLN A 240 25.84 -22.04 -18.23
CA GLN A 240 26.98 -22.97 -18.22
C GLN A 240 26.60 -24.34 -17.64
N LYS A 241 25.77 -24.37 -16.58
CA LYS A 241 25.22 -25.63 -16.04
C LYS A 241 24.35 -26.34 -17.07
N LEU A 242 23.50 -25.59 -17.79
CA LEU A 242 22.67 -26.12 -18.87
C LEU A 242 23.53 -26.69 -20.01
N GLN A 243 24.59 -25.98 -20.44
CA GLN A 243 25.51 -26.51 -21.47
C GLN A 243 26.15 -27.83 -21.05
N LYS A 244 26.69 -27.88 -19.83
CA LYS A 244 27.33 -29.09 -19.29
C LYS A 244 26.35 -30.27 -19.23
N ALA A 245 25.08 -30.01 -18.91
CA ALA A 245 24.04 -31.03 -18.90
C ALA A 245 23.72 -31.54 -20.32
N MET A 246 23.63 -30.65 -21.30
CA MET A 246 23.40 -31.00 -22.71
C MET A 246 24.56 -31.79 -23.31
N ASP A 247 25.81 -31.41 -22.99
CA ASP A 247 27.01 -32.12 -23.46
C ASP A 247 27.11 -33.52 -22.84
N LYS A 248 26.66 -33.68 -21.58
CA LYS A 248 26.65 -34.97 -20.88
C LYS A 248 25.53 -35.90 -21.37
N TYR A 249 24.38 -35.35 -21.72
CA TYR A 249 23.17 -36.09 -22.08
C TYR A 249 22.54 -35.56 -23.38
N PRO A 250 23.14 -35.85 -24.55
CA PRO A 250 22.74 -35.22 -25.81
C PRO A 250 21.36 -35.66 -26.34
N THR A 251 20.91 -36.86 -25.99
CA THR A 251 19.67 -37.45 -26.56
C THR A 251 18.57 -37.73 -25.52
N SER A 252 18.91 -37.77 -24.23
CA SER A 252 17.98 -38.08 -23.16
C SER A 252 17.45 -36.85 -22.41
N LEU A 253 18.07 -35.67 -22.58
CA LEU A 253 17.71 -34.47 -21.81
C LEU A 253 16.42 -33.80 -22.31
N VAL A 254 15.47 -33.61 -21.39
CA VAL A 254 14.22 -32.90 -21.61
C VAL A 254 14.09 -31.70 -20.68
N ALA A 255 13.30 -30.72 -21.11
CA ALA A 255 13.01 -29.51 -20.36
C ALA A 255 11.52 -29.17 -20.36
N ARG A 256 11.07 -28.55 -19.28
CA ARG A 256 9.77 -27.87 -19.20
C ARG A 256 9.94 -26.49 -18.60
N THR A 257 9.14 -25.55 -19.06
CA THR A 257 9.09 -24.19 -18.52
C THR A 257 7.67 -23.89 -18.04
N TYR A 258 7.56 -23.31 -16.85
CA TYR A 258 6.27 -22.92 -16.26
C TYR A 258 6.39 -21.62 -15.48
N ARG A 259 5.26 -20.93 -15.31
CA ARG A 259 5.16 -19.72 -14.50
C ARG A 259 5.30 -20.07 -13.02
N ARG A 260 6.00 -19.23 -12.27
CA ARG A 260 6.04 -19.32 -10.80
C ARG A 260 4.67 -18.94 -10.24
N GLU A 261 4.07 -19.82 -9.44
CA GLU A 261 2.76 -19.58 -8.86
C GLU A 261 2.82 -18.39 -7.88
N LEU A 262 1.86 -17.47 -7.98
CA LEU A 262 1.63 -16.43 -6.99
C LEU A 262 0.60 -16.93 -5.97
N PRO A 263 0.72 -16.59 -4.69
CA PRO A 263 -0.32 -16.90 -3.72
C PRO A 263 -1.63 -16.24 -4.16
N LEU A 264 -2.72 -17.01 -4.23
CA LEU A 264 -4.04 -16.48 -4.59
C LEU A 264 -4.55 -15.41 -3.61
N ILE A 265 -4.10 -15.48 -2.36
CA ILE A 265 -4.48 -14.54 -1.31
C ILE A 265 -3.22 -13.93 -0.72
N ASP A 266 -3.04 -12.63 -0.96
CA ASP A 266 -2.02 -11.84 -0.31
C ASP A 266 -2.34 -11.70 1.17
N LEU A 267 -1.54 -12.35 2.03
CA LEU A 267 -1.67 -12.23 3.49
C LEU A 267 -1.58 -10.77 3.94
N SER A 268 -0.77 -9.96 3.26
CA SER A 268 -0.66 -8.53 3.56
C SER A 268 -1.97 -7.79 3.31
N SER A 269 -2.71 -8.10 2.25
CA SER A 269 -4.03 -7.50 2.00
C SER A 269 -5.07 -7.93 3.04
N LEU A 270 -5.03 -9.18 3.51
CA LEU A 270 -5.87 -9.65 4.61
C LEU A 270 -5.54 -8.95 5.94
N LEU A 271 -4.25 -8.79 6.25
CA LEU A 271 -3.81 -8.07 7.44
C LEU A 271 -4.21 -6.60 7.38
N LEU A 272 -4.06 -5.97 6.22
CA LEU A 272 -4.46 -4.58 6.01
C LEU A 272 -5.98 -4.40 6.14
N TRP A 273 -6.77 -5.35 5.61
CA TRP A 273 -8.21 -5.40 5.84
C TRP A 273 -8.55 -5.49 7.33
N ALA A 274 -7.91 -6.41 8.06
CA ALA A 274 -8.14 -6.57 9.49
C ALA A 274 -7.77 -5.31 10.28
N ILE A 275 -6.62 -4.68 9.97
CA ILE A 275 -6.19 -3.41 10.56
C ILE A 275 -7.19 -2.30 10.25
N GLY A 276 -7.67 -2.19 9.02
CA GLY A 276 -8.68 -1.19 8.63
C GLY A 276 -10.00 -1.36 9.38
N VAL A 277 -10.49 -2.60 9.53
CA VAL A 277 -11.70 -2.92 10.33
C VAL A 277 -11.51 -2.62 11.80
N VAL A 278 -10.41 -3.09 12.40
CA VAL A 278 -10.11 -2.84 13.81
C VAL A 278 -9.94 -1.34 14.09
N THR A 279 -9.33 -0.61 13.16
CA THR A 279 -9.14 0.86 13.27
C THR A 279 -10.48 1.58 13.22
N ALA A 280 -11.35 1.27 12.26
CA ALA A 280 -12.68 1.89 12.16
C ALA A 280 -13.53 1.61 13.42
N LEU A 281 -13.58 0.35 13.88
CA LEU A 281 -14.35 -0.03 15.07
C LEU A 281 -13.73 0.54 16.36
N GLY A 282 -12.41 0.52 16.49
CA GLY A 282 -11.70 1.08 17.63
C GLY A 282 -11.91 2.60 17.74
N ALA A 283 -11.80 3.31 16.62
CA ALA A 283 -11.97 4.76 16.55
C ALA A 283 -13.42 5.18 16.83
N THR A 284 -14.41 4.45 16.31
CA THR A 284 -15.83 4.71 16.58
C THR A 284 -16.17 4.50 18.07
N HIS A 285 -15.69 3.41 18.67
CA HIS A 285 -15.82 3.21 20.11
C HIS A 285 -15.09 4.27 20.93
N TYR A 286 -13.90 4.70 20.50
CA TYR A 286 -13.15 5.78 21.14
C TYR A 286 -13.90 7.11 21.10
N SER A 287 -14.48 7.46 19.95
CA SER A 287 -15.32 8.65 19.74
C SER A 287 -16.57 8.66 20.63
N ALA A 288 -17.12 7.49 20.96
CA ALA A 288 -18.29 7.38 21.84
C ALA A 288 -17.96 7.31 23.35
N ARG A 289 -16.67 7.21 23.75
CA ARG A 289 -16.29 7.12 25.17
C ARG A 289 -16.75 8.32 26.03
N PRO A 290 -16.66 9.58 25.59
CA PRO A 290 -17.09 10.73 26.40
C PRO A 290 -18.58 10.67 26.74
N LEU A 291 -19.43 10.22 25.79
CA LEU A 291 -20.87 10.05 25.99
C LEU A 291 -21.19 9.03 27.10
N ARG A 292 -20.38 7.98 27.24
CA ARG A 292 -20.54 6.96 28.30
C ARG A 292 -20.15 7.48 29.69
N ARG A 293 -19.23 8.43 29.78
CA ARG A 293 -18.73 9.00 31.06
C ARG A 293 -19.51 10.22 31.54
N ARG A 294 -20.39 10.80 30.70
CA ARG A 294 -21.17 12.01 31.01
C ARG A 294 -22.32 11.79 32.01
N SER A 295 -22.42 10.62 32.62
CA SER A 295 -23.34 10.35 33.73
C SER A 295 -22.91 10.96 35.07
N GLU A 296 -21.68 11.49 35.22
CA GLU A 296 -21.18 11.88 36.57
C GLU A 296 -20.39 13.19 36.72
N ASN A 297 -20.09 13.98 35.68
CA ASN A 297 -19.51 15.33 35.93
C ASN A 297 -19.74 16.33 34.79
N SER A 298 -20.13 17.55 35.17
CA SER A 298 -20.39 18.68 34.29
C SER A 298 -19.08 19.32 33.78
N GLU A 299 -19.15 19.81 32.54
CA GLU A 299 -18.31 20.85 31.91
C GLU A 299 -16.80 20.62 31.70
N ARG A 300 -16.50 19.99 30.56
CA ARG A 300 -15.56 20.55 29.57
C ARG A 300 -16.16 20.30 28.18
N GLN A 301 -16.62 21.35 27.50
CA GLN A 301 -17.07 21.26 26.11
C GLN A 301 -15.83 21.08 25.23
N GLU A 302 -15.53 19.85 24.83
CA GLU A 302 -14.70 19.66 23.64
C GLU A 302 -15.48 20.20 22.45
N GLU A 303 -14.86 21.08 21.66
CA GLU A 303 -15.45 21.63 20.44
C GLU A 303 -15.68 20.50 19.42
N ILE A 304 -16.88 19.96 19.44
CA ILE A 304 -17.33 18.97 18.46
C ILE A 304 -17.72 19.74 17.20
N TRP A 305 -17.07 19.41 16.08
CA TRP A 305 -17.42 19.99 14.78
C TRP A 305 -18.54 19.16 14.15
N GLU A 306 -19.75 19.70 14.20
CA GLU A 306 -20.91 19.14 13.51
C GLU A 306 -20.87 19.53 12.03
N LEU A 307 -20.91 18.52 11.16
CA LEU A 307 -20.84 18.75 9.72
C LEU A 307 -22.22 19.17 9.19
N ASP A 308 -22.32 20.36 8.58
CA ASP A 308 -23.50 20.77 7.82
C ASP A 308 -23.40 20.26 6.36
N ALA A 309 -24.52 20.15 5.66
CA ALA A 309 -24.55 19.76 4.24
C ALA A 309 -23.75 20.74 3.36
N ARG A 310 -23.76 22.04 3.69
CA ARG A 310 -22.93 23.05 3.00
C ARG A 310 -21.44 22.83 3.23
N HIS A 311 -21.05 22.49 4.46
CA HIS A 311 -19.67 22.14 4.79
C HIS A 311 -19.24 20.85 4.07
N ALA A 312 -20.11 19.85 3.95
CA ALA A 312 -19.82 18.61 3.24
C ALA A 312 -19.56 18.85 1.73
N ILE A 313 -20.39 19.66 1.06
CA ILE A 313 -20.18 20.02 -0.35
C ILE A 313 -18.88 20.81 -0.51
N GLY A 314 -18.66 21.83 0.34
CA GLY A 314 -17.45 22.64 0.31
C GLY A 314 -16.19 21.81 0.56
N PHE A 315 -16.25 20.85 1.48
CA PHE A 315 -15.15 19.92 1.79
C PHE A 315 -14.74 19.09 0.57
N ILE A 316 -15.70 18.45 -0.12
CA ILE A 316 -15.41 17.63 -1.30
C ILE A 316 -14.92 18.50 -2.48
N ALA A 317 -15.54 19.66 -2.70
CA ALA A 317 -15.13 20.58 -3.77
C ALA A 317 -13.70 21.11 -3.54
N LEU A 318 -13.39 21.54 -2.31
CA LEU A 318 -12.05 22.00 -1.94
C LEU A 318 -11.01 20.89 -2.06
N ALA A 319 -11.35 19.66 -1.62
CA ALA A 319 -10.49 18.50 -1.78
C ALA A 319 -10.16 18.24 -3.26
N GLY A 320 -11.14 18.31 -4.16
CA GLY A 320 -10.94 18.15 -5.61
C GLY A 320 -10.07 19.24 -6.21
N VAL A 321 -10.27 20.51 -5.83
CA VAL A 321 -9.41 21.63 -6.27
C VAL A 321 -7.98 21.41 -5.78
N PHE A 322 -7.81 21.09 -4.50
CA PHE A 322 -6.50 20.89 -3.89
C PHE A 322 -5.73 19.73 -4.53
N LEU A 323 -6.42 18.62 -4.79
CA LEU A 323 -5.83 17.45 -5.45
C LEU A 323 -5.39 17.80 -6.89
N THR A 324 -6.17 18.59 -7.61
CA THR A 324 -5.81 19.07 -8.95
C THR A 324 -4.62 20.03 -8.91
N VAL A 325 -4.58 20.96 -7.93
CA VAL A 325 -3.44 21.86 -7.72
C VAL A 325 -2.18 21.07 -7.41
N PHE A 326 -2.27 20.04 -6.57
CA PHE A 326 -1.13 19.17 -6.25
C PHE A 326 -0.58 18.42 -7.45
N TYR A 327 -1.46 17.96 -8.33
CA TYR A 327 -1.07 17.32 -9.58
C TYR A 327 -0.25 18.28 -10.48
N TYR A 328 -0.72 19.52 -10.68
CA TYR A 328 -0.03 20.47 -11.56
C TYR A 328 1.20 21.14 -10.93
N VAL A 329 1.14 21.52 -9.65
CA VAL A 329 2.19 22.32 -9.00
C VAL A 329 3.28 21.43 -8.37
N LYS A 330 3.10 20.10 -8.36
CA LYS A 330 4.07 19.12 -7.83
C LYS A 330 4.58 19.46 -6.42
N ILE A 331 3.71 19.98 -5.55
CA ILE A 331 4.02 20.36 -4.15
C ILE A 331 4.04 19.11 -3.23
N GLY A 332 4.48 17.95 -3.74
CA GLY A 332 4.44 16.68 -3.01
C GLY A 332 5.19 16.70 -1.68
N GLY A 333 6.19 17.58 -1.52
CA GLY A 333 6.94 17.76 -0.27
C GLY A 333 6.16 18.41 0.88
N ALA A 334 5.05 19.13 0.61
CA ALA A 334 4.28 19.78 1.69
C ALA A 334 3.40 18.80 2.48
N ILE A 335 2.89 17.75 1.82
CA ILE A 335 1.97 16.78 2.44
C ILE A 335 2.65 16.02 3.59
N PRO A 336 3.90 15.51 3.45
CA PRO A 336 4.65 14.92 4.56
C PRO A 336 4.84 15.86 5.75
N VAL A 337 5.03 17.17 5.50
CA VAL A 337 5.18 18.16 6.56
C VAL A 337 3.87 18.37 7.31
N LEU A 338 2.75 18.56 6.60
CA LEU A 338 1.43 18.69 7.20
C LEU A 338 1.04 17.42 7.99
N PHE A 339 1.35 16.25 7.42
CA PHE A 339 1.14 14.97 8.09
C PHE A 339 2.03 14.81 9.32
N ALA A 340 3.29 15.26 9.29
CA ALA A 340 4.18 15.24 10.45
C ALA A 340 3.62 16.09 11.60
N VAL A 341 3.16 17.31 11.30
CA VAL A 341 2.56 18.21 12.30
C VAL A 341 1.29 17.58 12.89
N SER A 342 0.40 17.07 12.03
CA SER A 342 -0.83 16.40 12.47
C SER A 342 -0.54 15.11 13.26
N GLY A 343 0.45 14.32 12.81
CA GLY A 343 0.92 13.12 13.47
C GLY A 343 1.45 13.40 14.87
N ALA A 344 2.23 14.46 15.06
CA ALA A 344 2.74 14.85 16.37
C ALA A 344 1.60 15.15 17.37
N VAL A 345 0.59 15.90 16.93
CA VAL A 345 -0.57 16.25 17.78
C VAL A 345 -1.42 15.01 18.08
N THR A 346 -1.78 14.23 17.06
CA THR A 346 -2.68 13.08 17.21
C THR A 346 -2.04 11.93 17.99
N LEU A 347 -0.75 11.66 17.79
CA LEU A 347 0.00 10.68 18.56
C LEU A 347 0.14 11.09 20.03
N THR A 348 0.27 12.39 20.30
CA THR A 348 0.27 12.91 21.66
C THR A 348 -1.05 12.60 22.36
N GLN A 349 -2.18 12.97 21.75
CA GLN A 349 -3.51 12.80 22.35
C GLN A 349 -3.93 11.33 22.53
N VAL A 350 -3.65 10.47 21.54
CA VAL A 350 -4.16 9.09 21.53
C VAL A 350 -3.24 8.13 22.28
N VAL A 351 -1.93 8.32 22.20
CA VAL A 351 -0.94 7.35 22.72
C VAL A 351 -0.17 7.92 23.90
N MET A 352 0.44 9.10 23.76
CA MET A 352 1.38 9.60 24.77
C MET A 352 0.67 10.09 26.03
N THR A 353 -0.39 10.89 25.92
CA THR A 353 -1.15 11.39 27.10
C THR A 353 -1.63 10.25 28.02
N PRO A 354 -2.33 9.20 27.54
CA PRO A 354 -2.73 8.10 28.42
C PRO A 354 -1.53 7.26 28.90
N ALA A 355 -0.41 7.22 28.18
CA ALA A 355 0.81 6.56 28.65
C ALA A 355 1.48 7.33 29.80
N VAL A 356 1.57 8.66 29.67
CA VAL A 356 2.10 9.56 30.69
C VAL A 356 1.22 9.56 31.93
N GLU A 357 -0.11 9.58 31.78
CA GLU A 357 -1.04 9.50 32.92
C GLU A 357 -0.97 8.16 33.64
N ARG A 358 -0.69 7.05 32.93
CA ARG A 358 -0.43 5.76 33.58
C ARG A 358 0.90 5.72 34.32
N LEU A 359 1.94 6.35 33.78
CA LEU A 359 3.28 6.36 34.37
C LEU A 359 3.39 7.35 35.54
N MET A 360 2.71 8.50 35.41
CA MET A 360 2.67 9.61 36.35
C MET A 360 1.22 10.05 36.56
N PRO A 361 0.46 9.42 37.49
CA PRO A 361 -0.95 9.72 37.70
C PRO A 361 -1.24 11.17 38.12
N SER A 362 -0.29 11.82 38.78
CA SER A 362 -0.37 13.22 39.20
C SER A 362 -0.33 14.22 38.03
N SER A 363 0.10 13.80 36.84
CA SER A 363 0.24 14.66 35.66
C SER A 363 -1.10 14.98 34.97
N GLY A 364 -2.12 14.13 35.14
CA GLY A 364 -3.45 14.36 34.55
C GLY A 364 -4.29 15.42 35.27
N ILE A 365 -3.91 15.77 36.51
CA ILE A 365 -4.62 16.73 37.37
C ILE A 365 -3.93 18.10 37.37
N ARG A 366 -2.63 18.17 37.05
CA ARG A 366 -1.85 19.42 37.04
C ARG A 366 -2.03 20.15 35.71
N GLU A 367 -2.59 21.36 35.77
CA GLU A 367 -2.67 22.29 34.65
C GLU A 367 -1.49 23.26 34.70
N VAL A 368 -0.87 23.52 33.54
CA VAL A 368 0.26 24.44 33.40
C VAL A 368 -0.09 25.50 32.36
N THR A 369 0.15 26.75 32.70
CA THR A 369 -0.01 27.89 31.79
C THR A 369 1.13 27.91 30.79
N VAL A 370 0.82 27.82 29.48
CA VAL A 370 1.83 27.86 28.42
C VAL A 370 2.11 29.32 28.05
N PRO A 371 3.32 29.86 28.32
CA PRO A 371 3.58 31.30 28.20
C PRO A 371 3.55 31.84 26.75
N LEU A 372 3.52 30.97 25.73
CA LEU A 372 3.49 31.36 24.33
C LEU A 372 2.08 31.42 23.71
N LEU A 373 1.12 30.65 24.24
CA LEU A 373 -0.23 30.51 23.67
C LEU A 373 -1.35 31.04 24.59
N GLY A 374 -1.05 31.39 25.85
CA GLY A 374 -2.03 31.94 26.79
C GLY A 374 -3.01 30.91 27.37
N ASP A 375 -3.08 29.70 26.80
CA ASP A 375 -3.98 28.64 27.23
C ASP A 375 -3.42 27.77 28.37
N THR A 376 -4.33 27.26 29.21
CA THR A 376 -4.03 26.24 30.23
C THR A 376 -3.98 24.86 29.57
N ALA A 377 -2.80 24.24 29.50
CA ALA A 377 -2.61 22.89 28.97
C ALA A 377 -2.42 21.87 30.09
N ARG A 378 -2.84 20.61 29.87
CA ARG A 378 -2.58 19.53 30.83
C ARG A 378 -1.11 19.18 30.82
N LEU A 379 -0.51 18.99 32.00
CA LEU A 379 0.90 18.60 32.11
C LEU A 379 1.18 17.28 31.37
N SER A 380 0.23 16.34 31.35
CA SER A 380 0.34 15.08 30.60
C SER A 380 0.46 15.28 29.08
N GLU A 381 -0.20 16.29 28.50
CA GLU A 381 -0.13 16.61 27.07
C GLU A 381 1.22 17.25 26.71
N VAL A 382 1.71 18.18 27.55
CA VAL A 382 3.01 18.84 27.34
C VAL A 382 4.16 17.82 27.45
N LEU A 383 4.13 16.96 28.47
CA LEU A 383 5.11 15.89 28.65
C LEU A 383 5.05 14.84 27.52
N GLY A 384 3.85 14.58 26.99
CA GLY A 384 3.64 13.65 25.87
C GLY A 384 4.10 14.19 24.51
N LEU A 385 4.18 15.52 24.34
CA LEU A 385 4.57 16.14 23.08
C LEU A 385 6.02 15.86 22.69
N ILE A 386 6.95 15.91 23.66
CA ILE A 386 8.39 15.71 23.43
C ILE A 386 8.71 14.35 22.79
N PRO A 387 8.27 13.21 23.34
CA PRO A 387 8.49 11.91 22.70
C PRO A 387 7.74 11.77 21.37
N SER A 388 6.55 12.38 21.25
CA SER A 388 5.79 12.38 19.99
C SER A 388 6.55 13.07 18.85
N VAL A 389 7.05 14.29 19.09
CA VAL A 389 7.86 15.04 18.12
C VAL A 389 9.13 14.27 17.75
N THR A 390 9.77 13.60 18.71
CA THR A 390 10.97 12.80 18.45
C THR A 390 10.65 11.63 17.49
N ILE A 391 9.57 10.90 17.72
CA ILE A 391 9.13 9.80 16.84
C ILE A 391 8.82 10.32 15.43
N VAL A 392 8.12 11.45 15.33
CA VAL A 392 7.78 12.08 14.05
C VAL A 392 9.03 12.54 13.28
N VAL A 393 10.02 13.13 13.96
CA VAL A 393 11.28 13.55 13.33
C VAL A 393 12.07 12.34 12.84
N VAL A 394 12.16 11.26 13.64
CA VAL A 394 12.80 10.01 13.21
C VAL A 394 12.11 9.43 11.97
N TRP A 395 10.78 9.40 11.98
CA TRP A 395 10.00 8.99 10.81
C TRP A 395 10.27 9.88 9.59
N TYR A 396 10.27 11.20 9.75
CA TYR A 396 10.45 12.13 8.65
C TYR A 396 11.84 11.97 7.98
N LEU A 397 12.89 11.78 8.78
CA LEU A 397 14.25 11.58 8.27
C LEU A 397 14.46 10.21 7.60
N HIS A 398 13.78 9.17 8.08
CA HIS A 398 13.95 7.78 7.63
C HIS A 398 12.65 7.18 7.09
N ARG A 399 11.89 7.99 6.36
CA ARG A 399 10.52 7.72 5.92
C ARG A 399 10.38 6.43 5.10
N ARG A 400 11.39 6.10 4.29
CA ARG A 400 11.40 4.89 3.46
C ARG A 400 11.52 3.59 4.27
N THR A 401 12.17 3.65 5.43
CA THR A 401 12.45 2.45 6.23
C THR A 401 11.37 2.23 7.27
N PHE A 402 10.94 3.30 7.96
CA PHE A 402 10.00 3.23 9.08
C PHE A 402 8.54 3.38 8.66
N TRP A 403 8.07 2.48 7.78
CA TRP A 403 6.68 2.46 7.31
C TRP A 403 5.67 2.26 8.46
N ALA A 404 5.98 1.43 9.46
CA ALA A 404 5.05 1.18 10.56
C ALA A 404 4.81 2.43 11.43
N LEU A 405 5.78 3.34 11.53
CA LEU A 405 5.57 4.62 12.23
C LEU A 405 4.54 5.48 11.46
N GLN A 406 4.53 5.42 10.13
CA GLN A 406 3.50 6.06 9.31
C GLN A 406 2.12 5.51 9.64
N ASP A 407 1.99 4.17 9.68
CA ASP A 407 0.71 3.51 9.96
C ASP A 407 0.19 3.84 11.35
N ILE A 408 1.06 3.88 12.37
CA ILE A 408 0.68 4.26 13.74
C ILE A 408 0.13 5.69 13.77
N MET A 409 0.80 6.64 13.09
CA MET A 409 0.32 8.03 13.00
C MET A 409 -0.97 8.15 12.17
N GLY A 410 -1.10 7.37 11.10
CA GLY A 410 -2.32 7.32 10.29
C GLY A 410 -3.52 6.78 11.09
N ILE A 411 -3.30 5.75 11.91
CA ILE A 411 -4.31 5.20 12.82
C ILE A 411 -4.66 6.23 13.91
N SER A 412 -3.68 6.90 14.53
CA SER A 412 -3.98 7.96 15.52
C SER A 412 -4.76 9.12 14.91
N LEU A 413 -4.45 9.49 13.67
CA LEU A 413 -5.20 10.48 12.91
C LEU A 413 -6.65 10.06 12.70
N CYS A 414 -6.92 8.80 12.34
CA CYS A 414 -8.28 8.27 12.21
C CYS A 414 -9.07 8.35 13.52
N PHE A 415 -8.43 8.03 14.65
CA PHE A 415 -9.06 8.09 15.98
C PHE A 415 -9.45 9.52 16.37
N VAL A 416 -8.54 10.48 16.18
CA VAL A 416 -8.83 11.89 16.49
C VAL A 416 -9.88 12.44 15.53
N PHE A 417 -9.78 12.16 14.24
CA PHE A 417 -10.73 12.65 13.24
C PHE A 417 -12.17 12.19 13.53
N LEU A 418 -12.37 10.89 13.82
CA LEU A 418 -13.70 10.36 14.12
C LEU A 418 -14.26 10.83 15.47
N ARG A 419 -13.41 11.33 16.36
CA ARG A 419 -13.83 12.00 17.60
C ARG A 419 -14.26 13.45 17.34
N THR A 420 -13.48 14.19 16.55
CA THR A 420 -13.68 15.63 16.34
C THR A 420 -14.77 15.94 15.33
N VAL A 421 -14.85 15.20 14.22
CA VAL A 421 -15.83 15.41 13.15
C VAL A 421 -17.01 14.48 13.34
N GLN A 422 -18.19 15.07 13.51
CA GLN A 422 -19.42 14.34 13.82
C GLN A 422 -20.51 14.65 12.80
N LEU A 423 -21.20 13.60 12.36
CA LEU A 423 -22.38 13.75 11.51
C LEU A 423 -23.60 14.00 12.42
N PRO A 424 -24.33 15.10 12.21
CA PRO A 424 -25.49 15.41 13.04
C PRO A 424 -26.69 14.53 12.68
N ASN A 425 -26.90 14.28 11.38
CA ASN A 425 -28.09 13.60 10.86
C ASN A 425 -27.73 12.65 9.70
N LEU A 426 -28.57 11.64 9.44
CA LEU A 426 -28.41 10.75 8.28
C LEU A 426 -28.51 11.51 6.95
N LYS A 427 -29.26 12.61 6.88
CA LYS A 427 -29.33 13.47 5.68
C LYS A 427 -27.93 13.96 5.27
N VAL A 428 -27.16 14.53 6.20
CA VAL A 428 -25.80 15.01 5.90
C VAL A 428 -24.90 13.85 5.50
N ALA A 429 -25.01 12.72 6.21
CA ALA A 429 -24.25 11.51 5.91
C ALA A 429 -24.50 11.03 4.47
N THR A 430 -25.76 11.02 4.02
CA THR A 430 -26.12 10.62 2.65
C THR A 430 -25.54 11.55 1.60
N VAL A 431 -25.58 12.87 1.81
CA VAL A 431 -25.01 13.85 0.90
C VAL A 431 -23.50 13.67 0.82
N LEU A 432 -22.81 13.61 1.96
CA LEU A 432 -21.35 13.47 2.02
C LEU A 432 -20.87 12.19 1.34
N LEU A 433 -21.43 11.03 1.70
CA LEU A 433 -20.99 9.73 1.18
C LEU A 433 -21.35 9.53 -0.29
N THR A 434 -22.48 10.06 -0.75
CA THR A 434 -22.83 9.99 -2.18
C THR A 434 -21.92 10.88 -3.02
N LEU A 435 -21.58 12.08 -2.52
CA LEU A 435 -20.59 12.95 -3.19
C LEU A 435 -19.21 12.32 -3.19
N ALA A 436 -18.78 11.72 -2.07
CA ALA A 436 -17.50 11.02 -1.99
C ALA A 436 -17.45 9.79 -2.92
N PHE A 437 -18.54 9.04 -3.05
CA PHE A 437 -18.67 7.96 -4.05
C PHE A 437 -18.45 8.48 -5.48
N CYS A 438 -19.14 9.55 -5.86
CA CYS A 438 -18.99 10.15 -7.20
C CYS A 438 -17.58 10.70 -7.42
N TYR A 439 -17.00 11.31 -6.38
CA TYR A 439 -15.63 11.82 -6.38
C TYR A 439 -14.61 10.71 -6.66
N ASP A 440 -14.69 9.59 -5.95
CA ASP A 440 -13.76 8.46 -6.07
C ASP A 440 -13.85 7.84 -7.48
N VAL A 441 -15.07 7.61 -7.98
CA VAL A 441 -15.32 7.11 -9.34
C VAL A 441 -14.77 8.07 -10.40
N PHE A 442 -14.96 9.37 -10.24
CA PHE A 442 -14.46 10.38 -11.18
C PHE A 442 -12.93 10.40 -11.23
N PHE A 443 -12.27 10.47 -10.07
CA PHE A 443 -10.82 10.60 -10.03
C PHE A 443 -10.07 9.31 -10.36
N VAL A 444 -10.66 8.14 -10.16
CA VAL A 444 -10.06 6.85 -10.55
C VAL A 444 -10.31 6.52 -12.02
N PHE A 445 -11.56 6.58 -12.51
CA PHE A 445 -11.89 6.09 -13.86
C PHE A 445 -12.03 7.18 -14.93
N LEU A 446 -12.52 8.37 -14.58
CA LEU A 446 -12.75 9.43 -15.57
C LEU A 446 -11.51 10.31 -15.77
N SER A 447 -10.71 10.50 -14.72
CA SER A 447 -9.53 11.38 -14.80
C SER A 447 -8.51 10.99 -15.88
N PRO A 448 -8.21 9.69 -16.17
CA PRO A 448 -7.31 9.31 -17.25
C PRO A 448 -7.78 9.78 -18.63
N ILE A 449 -9.10 9.90 -18.85
CA ILE A 449 -9.70 10.32 -20.12
C ILE A 449 -9.44 11.82 -20.37
N PHE A 450 -9.46 12.64 -19.32
CA PHE A 450 -9.32 14.09 -19.42
C PHE A 450 -7.86 14.57 -19.26
N PHE A 451 -7.08 13.91 -18.40
CA PHE A 451 -5.73 14.36 -18.01
C PHE A 451 -4.62 13.46 -18.55
N GLY A 452 -4.95 12.34 -19.20
CA GLY A 452 -3.99 11.37 -19.75
C GLY A 452 -3.39 10.41 -18.72
N SER A 453 -3.56 10.67 -17.42
CA SER A 453 -3.20 9.77 -16.31
C SER A 453 -4.23 9.84 -15.18
N SER A 454 -4.25 8.81 -14.33
CA SER A 454 -5.07 8.74 -13.11
C SER A 454 -4.54 9.72 -12.08
N VAL A 455 -5.16 10.89 -11.96
CA VAL A 455 -4.70 11.98 -11.06
C VAL A 455 -4.61 11.51 -9.60
N MET A 456 -5.58 10.72 -9.13
CA MET A 456 -5.55 10.18 -7.77
C MET A 456 -4.43 9.17 -7.55
N GLU A 457 -4.07 8.38 -8.56
CA GLU A 457 -2.97 7.44 -8.48
C GLU A 457 -1.64 8.17 -8.46
N ASP A 458 -1.41 9.09 -9.41
CA ASP A 458 -0.18 9.89 -9.49
C ASP A 458 0.03 10.72 -8.22
N VAL A 459 -1.03 11.29 -7.67
CA VAL A 459 -0.93 12.04 -6.42
C VAL A 459 -0.66 11.07 -5.26
N ALA A 460 -1.34 9.92 -5.18
CA ALA A 460 -1.13 8.90 -4.13
C ALA A 460 0.28 8.31 -4.11
N THR A 461 0.88 8.09 -5.28
CA THR A 461 2.25 7.60 -5.43
C THR A 461 3.30 8.70 -5.33
N GLY A 462 2.90 9.97 -5.30
CA GLY A 462 3.80 11.13 -5.24
C GLY A 462 4.43 11.51 -6.58
N GLY A 463 3.89 10.98 -7.69
CA GLY A 463 4.26 11.30 -9.06
C GLY A 463 4.24 10.08 -10.00
N PRO A 464 4.60 10.30 -11.28
CA PRO A 464 4.74 9.22 -12.25
C PRO A 464 5.77 8.19 -11.77
N ALA A 465 5.36 6.92 -11.79
CA ALA A 465 6.23 5.79 -11.45
C ALA A 465 7.51 5.78 -12.31
N ALA A 466 8.61 5.25 -11.79
CA ALA A 466 9.93 5.33 -12.42
C ALA A 466 9.91 4.88 -13.90
N TYR A 467 9.14 3.83 -14.22
CA TYR A 467 9.03 3.27 -15.57
C TYR A 467 8.41 4.22 -16.61
N THR A 468 7.69 5.25 -16.17
CA THR A 468 7.08 6.26 -17.05
C THR A 468 7.98 7.48 -17.28
N LYS A 469 9.11 7.59 -16.57
CA LYS A 469 10.03 8.73 -16.66
C LYS A 469 10.81 8.70 -17.99
N SER A 470 11.00 9.87 -18.61
CA SER A 470 11.86 10.00 -19.79
C SER A 470 13.30 9.60 -19.44
N GLY A 471 13.88 8.66 -20.21
CA GLY A 471 15.21 8.13 -19.93
C GLY A 471 15.24 6.97 -18.94
N TYR A 472 14.09 6.37 -18.63
CA TYR A 472 14.01 5.13 -17.84
C TYR A 472 14.88 4.03 -18.47
N PRO A 473 15.91 3.54 -17.77
CA PRO A 473 16.90 2.64 -18.35
C PRO A 473 16.44 1.17 -18.43
N GLY A 474 15.27 0.83 -17.90
CA GLY A 474 14.74 -0.53 -17.79
C GLY A 474 14.61 -1.01 -16.33
N VAL A 475 13.68 -1.92 -16.06
CA VAL A 475 13.44 -2.50 -14.72
C VAL A 475 14.67 -3.22 -14.18
N ASP A 476 15.40 -3.88 -15.07
CA ASP A 476 16.63 -4.62 -14.81
C ASP A 476 17.79 -3.70 -14.43
N TYR A 477 17.90 -2.56 -15.10
CA TYR A 477 18.89 -1.55 -14.73
C TYR A 477 18.56 -0.92 -13.36
N CYS A 478 17.30 -0.59 -13.13
CA CYS A 478 16.84 0.09 -11.93
C CYS A 478 16.85 -0.77 -10.66
N GLU A 479 16.67 -2.07 -10.82
CA GLU A 479 16.92 -3.04 -9.76
C GLU A 479 18.38 -3.00 -9.29
N ARG A 480 19.33 -2.99 -10.23
CA ARG A 480 20.76 -2.96 -9.91
C ARG A 480 21.21 -1.62 -9.33
N TYR A 481 20.73 -0.53 -9.92
CA TYR A 481 21.08 0.84 -9.54
C TYR A 481 19.83 1.57 -9.03
N PRO A 482 19.28 1.19 -7.86
CA PRO A 482 18.02 1.74 -7.35
C PRO A 482 18.14 3.21 -6.93
N THR A 483 19.36 3.68 -6.70
CA THR A 483 19.67 5.08 -6.39
C THR A 483 19.83 5.94 -7.64
N TYR A 484 19.81 5.36 -8.84
CA TYR A 484 19.90 6.11 -10.08
C TYR A 484 18.66 7.01 -10.24
N PRO A 485 18.79 8.31 -10.53
CA PRO A 485 17.66 9.25 -10.48
C PRO A 485 16.43 8.85 -11.31
N ALA A 486 16.62 8.23 -12.47
CA ALA A 486 15.52 7.75 -13.31
C ALA A 486 14.82 6.50 -12.75
N CYS A 487 15.45 5.80 -11.81
CA CYS A 487 14.99 4.55 -11.20
C CYS A 487 14.32 4.73 -9.85
N VAL A 488 14.50 5.89 -9.21
CA VAL A 488 13.89 6.18 -7.91
C VAL A 488 12.41 6.43 -8.13
N ASP A 489 11.56 5.52 -7.65
CA ASP A 489 10.12 5.77 -7.56
C ASP A 489 9.83 6.95 -6.62
N PRO A 490 8.78 7.74 -6.92
CA PRO A 490 8.31 8.76 -5.99
C PRO A 490 7.84 8.11 -4.68
N GLU A 491 7.94 8.88 -3.60
CA GLU A 491 7.53 8.38 -2.30
C GLU A 491 6.00 8.48 -2.17
N PRO A 492 5.31 7.38 -1.80
CA PRO A 492 3.87 7.40 -1.66
C PRO A 492 3.46 8.42 -0.58
N MET A 493 2.28 9.01 -0.73
CA MET A 493 1.77 9.97 0.24
C MET A 493 1.58 9.33 1.62
N PRO A 494 1.76 10.10 2.71
CA PRO A 494 1.69 9.54 4.05
C PRO A 494 0.26 9.23 4.51
N MET A 495 -0.76 9.65 3.74
CA MET A 495 -2.18 9.43 4.05
C MET A 495 -2.70 8.04 3.61
N LEU A 496 -1.83 7.03 3.70
CA LEU A 496 -2.07 5.65 3.31
C LEU A 496 -1.49 4.73 4.40
N LEU A 497 -2.24 3.68 4.76
CA LEU A 497 -1.68 2.56 5.50
C LEU A 497 -0.95 1.65 4.52
N VAL A 498 0.29 1.29 4.83
CA VAL A 498 1.17 0.57 3.89
C VAL A 498 1.76 -0.66 4.56
N LEU A 499 1.46 -1.84 4.01
CA LEU A 499 2.03 -3.10 4.48
C LEU A 499 2.84 -3.78 3.37
N PRO A 500 4.13 -4.10 3.58
CA PRO A 500 4.91 -4.83 2.58
C PRO A 500 4.31 -6.22 2.32
N ARG A 501 4.37 -6.69 1.07
CA ARG A 501 3.92 -8.05 0.73
C ARG A 501 4.94 -9.06 1.27
N VAL A 502 4.57 -9.78 2.33
CA VAL A 502 5.51 -10.65 3.09
C VAL A 502 5.68 -12.05 2.51
N LEU A 503 4.69 -12.55 1.75
CA LEU A 503 4.67 -13.89 1.16
C LEU A 503 4.68 -13.88 -0.37
N ASP A 504 4.56 -12.69 -0.97
CA ASP A 504 4.65 -12.51 -2.41
C ASP A 504 6.12 -12.35 -2.81
N TRP A 505 6.61 -13.26 -3.65
CA TRP A 505 7.96 -13.15 -4.15
C TRP A 505 8.11 -11.98 -5.12
N ALA A 506 7.04 -11.47 -5.74
CA ALA A 506 7.08 -10.28 -6.59
C ALA A 506 7.39 -9.00 -5.80
N GLY A 507 7.31 -9.06 -4.46
CA GLY A 507 7.49 -7.92 -3.59
C GLY A 507 6.38 -6.88 -3.76
N GLY A 508 6.68 -5.63 -3.41
CA GLY A 508 5.71 -4.54 -3.44
C GLY A 508 5.01 -4.30 -2.11
N VAL A 509 4.07 -3.37 -2.12
CA VAL A 509 3.34 -2.91 -0.95
C VAL A 509 1.85 -2.95 -1.20
N SER A 510 1.08 -3.37 -0.19
CA SER A 510 -0.37 -3.22 -0.17
C SER A 510 -0.71 -1.90 0.51
N MET A 511 -1.62 -1.13 -0.08
CA MET A 511 -1.98 0.20 0.39
C MET A 511 -3.48 0.30 0.67
N LEU A 512 -3.86 1.06 1.70
CA LEU A 512 -5.25 1.38 2.05
C LEU A 512 -5.38 2.86 2.40
N GLY A 513 -6.35 3.56 1.80
CA GLY A 513 -6.58 4.98 2.05
C GLY A 513 -7.12 5.24 3.45
N LEU A 514 -6.60 6.27 4.14
CA LEU A 514 -7.20 6.72 5.41
C LEU A 514 -8.63 7.25 5.20
N GLY A 515 -8.92 7.83 4.03
CA GLY A 515 -10.26 8.29 3.66
C GLY A 515 -11.29 7.16 3.63
N ASP A 516 -10.88 5.95 3.22
CA ASP A 516 -11.74 4.76 3.15
C ASP A 516 -12.13 4.24 4.54
N ILE A 517 -11.33 4.57 5.56
CA ILE A 517 -11.60 4.27 6.97
C ILE A 517 -12.45 5.40 7.59
N ILE A 518 -12.07 6.65 7.35
CA ILE A 518 -12.66 7.83 7.97
C ILE A 518 -14.09 8.08 7.48
N LEU A 519 -14.34 8.06 6.17
CA LEU A 519 -15.65 8.44 5.62
C LEU A 519 -16.76 7.47 6.06
N PRO A 520 -16.64 6.15 5.89
CA PRO A 520 -17.61 5.21 6.46
C PRO A 520 -17.56 5.19 7.99
N GLY A 521 -16.38 5.41 8.61
CA GLY A 521 -16.22 5.47 10.06
C GLY A 521 -17.05 6.57 10.73
N MET A 522 -17.28 7.70 10.05
CA MET A 522 -18.18 8.74 10.54
C MET A 522 -19.63 8.23 10.62
N LEU A 523 -20.07 7.45 9.63
CA LEU A 523 -21.39 6.81 9.64
C LEU A 523 -21.50 5.77 10.76
N LEU A 524 -20.47 4.95 10.97
CA LEU A 524 -20.44 4.01 12.11
C LEU A 524 -20.56 4.76 13.45
N SER A 525 -19.80 5.85 13.63
CA SER A 525 -19.86 6.67 14.84
C SER A 525 -21.25 7.25 15.08
N PHE A 526 -21.91 7.73 14.01
CA PHE A 526 -23.30 8.20 14.08
C PHE A 526 -24.26 7.09 14.53
N THR A 527 -24.20 5.91 13.90
CA THR A 527 -25.08 4.78 14.28
C THR A 527 -24.83 4.26 15.69
N LEU A 528 -23.60 4.28 16.17
CA LEU A 528 -23.28 3.89 17.55
C LEU A 528 -23.90 4.85 18.57
N ARG A 529 -23.88 6.16 18.31
CA ARG A 529 -24.52 7.15 19.17
C ARG A 529 -26.04 7.01 19.16
N PHE A 530 -26.61 6.75 17.99
CA PHE A 530 -28.04 6.49 17.87
C PHE A 530 -28.45 5.24 18.67
N ASP A 531 -27.71 4.14 18.53
CA ASP A 531 -27.95 2.91 19.29
C ASP A 531 -27.86 3.13 20.81
N TYR A 532 -26.90 3.96 21.28
CA TYR A 532 -26.85 4.34 22.69
C TYR A 532 -28.04 5.18 23.16
N SER A 533 -28.59 6.05 22.29
CA SER A 533 -29.74 6.89 22.65
C SER A 533 -31.05 6.10 22.73
N GLN A 534 -31.25 5.10 21.87
CA GLN A 534 -32.49 4.31 21.79
C GLN A 534 -32.42 2.98 22.56
N GLY A 535 -31.22 2.51 22.94
CA GLY A 535 -30.98 1.37 23.83
C GLY A 535 -31.27 -0.03 23.28
N SER A 536 -32.15 -0.18 22.27
CA SER A 536 -32.60 -1.49 21.76
C SER A 536 -32.26 -1.77 20.29
N THR A 537 -31.59 -0.85 19.59
CA THR A 537 -31.29 -0.99 18.16
C THR A 537 -29.89 -1.56 17.92
N ASN A 538 -29.71 -2.22 16.77
CA ASN A 538 -28.48 -2.92 16.39
C ASN A 538 -27.86 -2.36 15.10
N TYR A 539 -28.04 -1.06 14.84
CA TYR A 539 -27.58 -0.45 13.59
C TYR A 539 -26.06 -0.40 13.51
N PHE A 540 -25.36 -0.18 14.62
CA PHE A 540 -23.90 -0.21 14.68
C PHE A 540 -23.34 -1.57 14.27
N ARG A 541 -23.91 -2.68 14.77
CA ARG A 541 -23.48 -4.04 14.40
C ARG A 541 -23.72 -4.30 12.91
N LEU A 542 -24.86 -3.87 12.39
CA LEU A 542 -25.17 -3.98 10.97
C LEU A 542 -24.15 -3.19 10.12
N MET A 543 -23.82 -1.96 10.52
CA MET A 543 -22.83 -1.13 9.85
C MET A 543 -21.41 -1.67 9.94
N ALA A 544 -21.02 -2.21 11.09
CA ALA A 544 -19.72 -2.85 11.28
C ALA A 544 -19.52 -4.02 10.31
N VAL A 545 -20.55 -4.87 10.16
CA VAL A 545 -20.54 -5.96 9.17
C VAL A 545 -20.54 -5.42 7.75
N GLY A 546 -21.38 -4.42 7.45
CA GLY A 546 -21.42 -3.78 6.13
C GLY A 546 -20.09 -3.17 5.70
N TYR A 547 -19.37 -2.53 6.63
CA TYR A 547 -18.04 -1.98 6.40
C TYR A 547 -17.01 -3.08 6.15
N ALA A 548 -16.97 -4.12 7.00
CA ALA A 548 -16.03 -5.22 6.84
C ALA A 548 -16.22 -5.98 5.51
N VAL A 549 -17.49 -6.21 5.12
CA VAL A 549 -17.85 -6.83 3.83
C VAL A 549 -17.50 -5.91 2.67
N GLY A 550 -17.82 -4.61 2.75
CA GLY A 550 -17.51 -3.65 1.69
C GLY A 550 -16.01 -3.53 1.43
N LEU A 551 -15.19 -3.47 2.49
CA LEU A 551 -13.74 -3.42 2.38
C LEU A 551 -13.17 -4.73 1.82
N ALA A 552 -13.74 -5.89 2.19
CA ALA A 552 -13.35 -7.18 1.63
C ALA A 552 -13.68 -7.28 0.13
N LEU A 553 -14.85 -6.78 -0.28
CA LEU A 553 -15.26 -6.72 -1.70
C LEU A 553 -14.34 -5.80 -2.51
N ALA A 554 -13.95 -4.65 -1.97
CA ALA A 554 -12.98 -3.76 -2.62
C ALA A 554 -11.64 -4.47 -2.85
N ASN A 555 -11.10 -5.15 -1.83
CA ASN A 555 -9.87 -5.93 -1.95
C ASN A 555 -9.99 -7.08 -2.97
N LEU A 556 -11.12 -7.78 -2.97
CA LEU A 556 -11.40 -8.84 -3.93
C LEU A 556 -11.47 -8.30 -5.37
N ALA A 557 -12.08 -7.13 -5.57
CA ALA A 557 -12.15 -6.49 -6.88
C ALA A 557 -10.76 -6.10 -7.40
N VAL A 558 -9.87 -5.55 -6.56
CA VAL A 558 -8.48 -5.25 -6.94
C VAL A 558 -7.73 -6.53 -7.32
N MET A 559 -7.93 -7.61 -6.56
CA MET A 559 -7.31 -8.91 -6.85
C MET A 559 -7.76 -9.50 -8.19
N ILE A 560 -9.04 -9.36 -8.54
CA ILE A 560 -9.60 -9.90 -9.81
C ILE A 560 -9.21 -9.02 -11.00
N THR A 561 -9.21 -7.70 -10.83
CA THR A 561 -9.05 -6.75 -11.94
C THR A 561 -7.60 -6.34 -12.18
N GLU A 562 -6.67 -6.65 -11.26
CA GLU A 562 -5.26 -6.25 -11.30
C GLU A 562 -5.05 -4.72 -11.49
N MET A 563 -6.07 -3.92 -11.17
CA MET A 563 -6.10 -2.46 -11.31
C MET A 563 -6.59 -1.81 -10.01
N GLY A 564 -6.18 -0.56 -9.77
CA GLY A 564 -6.71 0.25 -8.68
C GLY A 564 -8.22 0.43 -8.81
N GLN A 565 -8.96 0.12 -7.74
CA GLN A 565 -10.42 0.23 -7.69
C GLN A 565 -10.83 1.30 -6.67
N PRO A 566 -11.87 2.10 -6.95
CA PRO A 566 -12.41 3.06 -5.98
C PRO A 566 -13.07 2.30 -4.82
N ALA A 567 -12.50 2.36 -3.62
CA ALA A 567 -12.98 1.58 -2.48
C ALA A 567 -14.38 2.01 -2.02
N LEU A 568 -14.70 3.31 -2.16
CA LEU A 568 -16.02 3.84 -1.79
C LEU A 568 -17.14 3.29 -2.67
N MET A 569 -16.82 2.81 -3.87
CA MET A 569 -17.78 2.14 -4.75
C MET A 569 -18.39 0.88 -4.11
N TYR A 570 -17.61 0.19 -3.26
CA TYR A 570 -18.04 -1.01 -2.56
C TYR A 570 -18.53 -0.68 -1.14
N LEU A 571 -17.87 0.25 -0.45
CA LEU A 571 -18.19 0.61 0.94
C LEU A 571 -19.52 1.36 1.08
N VAL A 572 -19.84 2.31 0.20
CA VAL A 572 -21.06 3.14 0.34
C VAL A 572 -22.34 2.31 0.18
N PRO A 573 -22.47 1.42 -0.82
CA PRO A 573 -23.65 0.55 -0.92
C PRO A 573 -23.81 -0.41 0.26
N THR A 574 -22.72 -1.01 0.76
CA THR A 574 -22.79 -1.99 1.84
C THR A 574 -22.98 -1.36 3.22
N THR A 575 -22.64 -0.09 3.40
CA THR A 575 -22.86 0.65 4.66
C THR A 575 -24.13 1.50 4.58
N LEU A 576 -24.10 2.63 3.87
CA LEU A 576 -25.21 3.56 3.79
C LEU A 576 -26.47 2.91 3.19
N GLY A 577 -26.31 2.12 2.14
CA GLY A 577 -27.44 1.41 1.50
C GLY A 577 -28.14 0.45 2.46
N THR A 578 -27.37 -0.37 3.20
CA THR A 578 -27.94 -1.31 4.16
C THR A 578 -28.57 -0.58 5.35
N LEU A 579 -28.05 0.57 5.78
CA LEU A 579 -28.63 1.38 6.85
C LEU A 579 -29.98 1.96 6.46
N ILE A 580 -30.10 2.51 5.25
CA ILE A 580 -31.35 3.07 4.73
C ILE A 580 -32.42 1.98 4.63
N VAL A 581 -32.05 0.78 4.14
CA VAL A 581 -32.99 -0.34 4.03
C VAL A 581 -33.43 -0.83 5.42
N ALA A 582 -32.50 -1.00 6.36
CA ALA A 582 -32.81 -1.47 7.71
C ALA A 582 -33.65 -0.46 8.50
N SER A 583 -33.30 0.83 8.45
CA SER A 583 -34.04 1.89 9.13
C SER A 583 -35.45 2.08 8.59
N LYS A 584 -35.67 1.91 7.27
CA LYS A 584 -37.02 1.91 6.69
C LYS A 584 -37.85 0.70 7.14
N ARG A 585 -37.23 -0.48 7.26
CA ARG A 585 -37.93 -1.69 7.74
C ARG A 585 -38.32 -1.61 9.20
N ASN A 586 -37.48 -0.99 10.03
CA ASN A 586 -37.71 -0.86 11.47
C ASN A 586 -38.58 0.36 11.84
N GLY A 587 -38.79 1.30 10.91
CA GLY A 587 -39.59 2.51 11.15
C GLY A 587 -38.81 3.70 11.69
N ASP A 588 -37.52 3.56 11.99
CA ASP A 588 -36.67 4.60 12.59
C ASP A 588 -36.09 5.59 11.55
N PHE A 589 -36.43 5.44 10.27
CA PHE A 589 -35.85 6.24 9.19
C PHE A 589 -36.03 7.76 9.39
N ARG A 590 -37.23 8.21 9.79
CA ARG A 590 -37.50 9.65 10.00
C ARG A 590 -36.66 10.21 11.14
N ALA A 591 -36.53 9.45 12.23
CA ALA A 591 -35.72 9.83 13.39
C ALA A 591 -34.22 9.94 13.02
N LEU A 592 -33.70 8.99 12.24
CA LEU A 592 -32.32 9.05 11.73
C LEU A 592 -32.10 10.18 10.71
N TRP A 593 -33.10 10.46 9.86
CA TRP A 593 -33.00 11.44 8.78
C TRP A 593 -32.93 12.89 9.25
N VAL A 594 -33.78 13.25 10.22
CA VAL A 594 -33.89 14.62 10.75
C VAL A 594 -32.96 14.84 11.94
N GLY A 595 -32.61 13.79 12.68
CA GLY A 595 -31.89 13.90 13.96
C GLY A 595 -32.89 14.03 15.13
N ALA A 596 -32.43 13.74 16.35
CA ALA A 596 -33.26 13.61 17.56
C ALA A 596 -33.83 14.93 18.13
N GLY A 597 -34.09 15.94 17.29
CA GLY A 597 -34.54 17.24 17.78
C GLY A 597 -35.08 18.15 16.69
N VAL A 598 -36.20 17.77 16.08
CA VAL A 598 -37.27 18.68 15.62
C VAL A 598 -38.52 17.82 15.50
N ASP A 599 -39.44 17.95 16.45
CA ASP A 599 -40.91 17.84 16.28
C ASP A 599 -41.52 17.77 17.70
N ASP A 600 -41.65 18.91 18.38
CA ASP A 600 -42.43 19.03 19.63
C ASP A 600 -43.96 18.95 19.40
N ASP A 601 -44.43 18.69 18.18
CA ASP A 601 -45.87 18.74 17.84
C ASP A 601 -46.52 17.41 17.41
N ASP A 602 -45.79 16.28 17.35
CA ASP A 602 -46.36 15.01 16.84
C ASP A 602 -46.37 13.84 17.87
N SER A 603 -46.54 14.17 19.15
CA SER A 603 -46.70 13.20 20.25
C SER A 603 -48.01 12.38 20.21
N SER A 604 -48.83 12.51 19.15
CA SER A 604 -50.14 11.85 19.06
C SER A 604 -50.14 10.50 18.33
N CYS A 605 -49.08 10.13 17.58
CA CYS A 605 -49.11 8.91 16.76
C CYS A 605 -48.47 7.66 17.41
N MET A 606 -47.58 7.82 18.40
CA MET A 606 -46.90 6.67 19.04
C MET A 606 -47.63 6.03 20.24
N LYS A 607 -48.80 6.56 20.65
CA LYS A 607 -49.52 6.06 21.84
C LYS A 607 -50.47 4.88 21.59
N ARG A 608 -50.34 4.16 20.46
CA ARG A 608 -51.11 2.94 20.18
C ARG A 608 -50.19 1.77 19.85
N ARG A 609 -49.51 1.22 20.88
CA ARG A 609 -49.20 -0.22 21.04
C ARG A 609 -48.31 -0.43 22.26
N SER A 610 -48.96 -0.52 23.43
CA SER A 610 -48.50 -1.35 24.54
C SER A 610 -49.63 -1.46 25.54
N GLY A 611 -50.53 -2.42 25.29
CA GLY A 611 -51.41 -2.99 26.30
C GLY A 611 -51.04 -4.45 26.42
N ASP A 612 -50.41 -4.80 27.54
CA ASP A 612 -50.74 -5.93 28.43
C ASP A 612 -49.51 -6.39 29.24
N GLY A 613 -49.66 -6.42 30.58
CA GLY A 613 -48.74 -7.12 31.49
C GLY A 613 -48.43 -6.35 32.79
N PRO A 614 -48.52 -6.96 33.99
CA PRO A 614 -49.04 -6.26 35.16
C PRO A 614 -47.99 -5.57 36.05
N GLY A 615 -48.38 -4.36 36.48
CA GLY A 615 -48.22 -3.73 37.80
C GLY A 615 -47.06 -4.12 38.72
N TYR A 616 -46.15 -3.18 38.92
CA TYR A 616 -45.53 -2.93 40.22
C TYR A 616 -45.50 -1.42 40.50
N ARG A 617 -46.05 -1.01 41.65
CA ARG A 617 -46.17 0.40 42.10
C ARG A 617 -44.80 0.92 42.55
N ALA A 618 -44.39 2.08 42.02
CA ALA A 618 -43.38 2.91 42.64
C ALA A 618 -44.05 4.04 43.43
N VAL A 619 -43.63 4.18 44.69
CA VAL A 619 -44.02 5.21 45.67
C VAL A 619 -43.58 6.58 45.16
N ARG A 620 -44.50 7.55 45.10
CA ARG A 620 -44.17 8.99 44.93
C ARG A 620 -43.93 9.59 46.31
N SER A 621 -42.79 10.24 46.48
CA SER A 621 -42.59 11.27 47.51
C SER A 621 -43.05 12.60 46.92
N GLU A 622 -44.03 13.22 47.56
CA GLU A 622 -44.44 14.61 47.33
C GLU A 622 -43.77 15.51 48.37
N GLU A 623 -43.10 16.58 47.92
CA GLU A 623 -42.86 17.79 48.72
C GLU A 623 -43.52 18.99 48.00
N PRO A 624 -44.12 19.93 48.74
CA PRO A 624 -45.17 20.81 48.21
C PRO A 624 -44.63 22.13 47.62
N PRO A 625 -45.34 22.73 46.63
CA PRO A 625 -45.11 24.10 46.20
C PRO A 625 -46.00 25.09 46.97
N THR A 626 -45.40 26.15 47.53
CA THR A 626 -46.12 27.32 48.07
C THR A 626 -46.15 28.44 47.03
N GLY A 627 -47.35 28.84 46.63
CA GLY A 627 -47.59 29.98 45.75
C GLY A 627 -49.08 30.21 45.53
N ILE A 628 -49.69 31.00 46.41
CA ILE A 628 -51.11 31.39 46.32
C ILE A 628 -51.18 32.77 45.66
N VAL A 629 -51.96 32.89 44.59
CA VAL A 629 -52.43 34.15 44.01
C VAL A 629 -53.96 34.09 43.97
N ILE A 630 -54.63 35.01 44.67
CA ILE A 630 -56.05 35.31 44.49
C ILE A 630 -56.18 36.84 44.53
N GLY A 631 -56.82 37.41 43.51
CA GLY A 631 -57.09 38.84 43.37
C GLY A 631 -58.28 39.34 44.19
N ASP A 632 -58.26 40.65 44.44
CA ASP A 632 -59.30 41.54 45.00
C ASP A 632 -60.67 41.42 44.29
N PRO A 633 -61.84 41.76 44.90
CA PRO A 633 -62.13 43.17 45.30
C PRO A 633 -63.22 43.46 46.39
N ILE A 634 -63.35 44.77 46.71
CA ILE A 634 -64.50 45.52 47.31
C ILE A 634 -64.78 45.41 48.83
N GLY A 635 -64.83 46.58 49.50
CA GLY A 635 -65.90 46.84 50.49
C GLY A 635 -65.54 47.42 51.87
N ARG A 636 -65.43 48.75 51.95
CA ARG A 636 -66.06 49.68 52.93
C ARG A 636 -66.50 49.20 54.34
N VAL A 637 -66.11 50.00 55.35
CA VAL A 637 -66.87 50.52 56.54
C VAL A 637 -66.26 50.20 57.92
N ASN A 638 -65.97 51.27 58.68
CA ASN A 638 -66.02 51.54 60.15
C ASN A 638 -65.79 50.41 61.17
N ASP A 639 -65.30 50.60 62.40
CA ASP A 639 -65.24 51.75 63.29
C ASP A 639 -64.30 51.42 64.48
N ASN A 640 -63.79 52.46 65.17
CA ASN A 640 -63.47 52.54 66.60
C ASN A 640 -62.79 51.36 67.33
N SER A 641 -61.55 51.58 67.80
CA SER A 641 -61.31 51.98 69.20
C SER A 641 -59.84 51.83 69.63
N ARG A 642 -59.34 52.92 70.25
CA ARG A 642 -58.37 52.99 71.37
C ARG A 642 -56.98 52.34 71.25
N GLY A 643 -55.97 53.19 71.45
CA GLY A 643 -54.79 52.81 72.23
C GLY A 643 -53.48 53.46 71.80
N ASP A 644 -53.26 54.69 72.26
CA ASP A 644 -51.99 55.28 72.68
C ASP A 644 -50.85 55.54 71.66
N HIS A 645 -50.70 56.85 71.34
CA HIS A 645 -49.52 57.71 71.54
C HIS A 645 -48.14 57.00 71.66
N VAL A 646 -47.10 57.30 70.84
CA VAL A 646 -46.28 58.53 70.80
C VAL A 646 -45.26 58.39 69.62
N PRO A 647 -44.70 59.47 69.05
CA PRO A 647 -44.42 59.60 67.62
C PRO A 647 -42.94 59.85 67.25
N LEU A 648 -42.72 60.25 65.99
CA LEU A 648 -41.58 61.06 65.47
C LEU A 648 -40.26 60.27 65.33
N LEU A 649 -39.53 60.25 64.20
CA LEU A 649 -39.19 61.31 63.27
C LEU A 649 -38.44 60.72 62.06
N SER A 650 -38.63 61.33 60.90
CA SER A 650 -37.73 61.23 59.75
C SER A 650 -36.33 61.74 60.08
N SER A 651 -35.29 61.14 59.51
CA SER A 651 -34.22 61.91 58.88
C SER A 651 -33.40 61.03 57.94
N SER A 652 -33.33 61.48 56.70
CA SER A 652 -32.28 61.15 55.74
C SER A 652 -30.88 61.49 56.27
N ARG A 653 -29.89 60.77 55.75
CA ARG A 653 -28.43 61.02 55.59
C ARG A 653 -27.79 59.65 55.79
N SER A 654 -27.09 59.04 54.85
CA SER A 654 -26.22 59.54 53.78
C SER A 654 -25.97 58.41 52.80
#